data_AF-I6AQY4-F1
#
_entry.id   AF-I6AQY4-F1
#
_cell.length_a   1.000
_cell.length_b   1.000
_cell.length_c   1.000
_cell.angle_alpha   90.00
_cell.angle_beta   90.00
_cell.angle_gamma   90.00
#
_symmetry.space_group_name_H-M   'P 1'
#
loop_
_entity.id
_entity.type
_entity.pdbx_description
1 polymer ?
#
loop_
_entity_poly.entity_id
_entity_poly.type
_entity_poly.pdbx_seq_one_letter_code
_entity_poly.pdbx_strand_id
1 'polypeptide(L)'
;MKTTLQRILCLTALFLSAFGLQPFGLSAATPAPRTLLVLAGEFQFTGGWLQETRGGSFGPRILRASGSDLNAFTAINVSSADNYTVWVRAVDFVHTRQGDRRYAVAINGARLPGEAGRHGRDEWAWEKLGTLPLPAGDTAIELIDVTRFYGRCDALLFTTDATLDPNALSRAALLRHRVTPLVLKPAPVSGPPRIADNVRATAGHAAPATPVATLAGDRIRIRFVSQDGSVRRITEVATPDAPDGWIPLPGDPDSGNDPESLFILHTAENTLETGQINPRWRNPANALRVRVGSRDYTTGADADNPWRAAPLTTLTARSARALPDGGVELAFADDTGKITARSVWRVAPGRGDFEVTTTLAAWANGYYSVISAPFAAHAPADVTFNLLPPLYQFQRRPVGAKMVPDTVTPQPLSLIELPPDGALPALTLGVAASPAGIPFEWPHVRNARYGFALQADDGRLQPAVFQPVLGFEDSRWRAGETHTLRWRVFARAGDWRDTLAYATQRIFNVTDYRHPVEQSITRAARNIFTLMTDEDAGGWDARLKGFWNIEAPGTVTHSAPLAVVSAAVLADDEALYVSRALPTIEYTLTRTAAHFALEVPKTQPVYADEKAVRLATPSRYYGAAYWQGLDSLLGPGANPWLADLARRAARAGSVQHWIPKFSDTLALYRLEPRPELLDTAVRQAAEWVAREIDGRKTGDIGYAPFYNHDFIPVWWDLLALHELTGDARWLEAARTGAMLTVAGLRSQPAPPAGNLAAPELIHKGNDFIGNTHLWWRGGKPFRLGWPRQPGDVLEHTVPAWIVSPVGLSLEQPSTFFAGASRGETEGFQTILMSSWTPSLLRLHALTRDPVYRDSARNGIVGRFGNYPGYYLRGFTDLPQSARYPYKGPDVTSIYYHHIPPHLAFTLDWLFAEAELRSGGEIKFPWAQQAGYVWFNNRVFGQGGGEIFGEHDARPLLPHGVTVDDPGLNWIAARTPERFWVVLMNDASDARPARVQLDAAALRVDTQQPVLVRTAAPGASATEPAPWTPSLTVPPRGLVALGFASTAAPEKAAALPPVTAGPIAADLGGPWETLHAWRIRSPFGKDSLYLCLTGRPAEGSKVELLIDGAPPATPRVVDRFPFELTVYPWPVERPAKFRLRLTTADGRQTITDDLTLSGTASR
;
A
#
# COMPACT_ATOMS: atom_id res chain seq x y z
N MET A 1 -62.23 -32.94 7.26
CA MET A 1 -62.80 -32.30 8.47
C MET A 1 -62.16 -30.92 8.57
N LYS A 2 -62.72 -29.81 8.05
CA LYS A 2 -64.12 -29.33 8.16
C LYS A 2 -64.56 -29.46 9.63
N THR A 3 -64.77 -28.44 10.45
CA THR A 3 -65.06 -27.01 10.25
C THR A 3 -65.14 -26.43 11.66
N THR A 4 -64.37 -25.40 12.00
CA THR A 4 -64.61 -24.60 13.21
C THR A 4 -64.13 -23.16 12.97
N LEU A 5 -64.83 -22.40 12.12
CA LEU A 5 -64.81 -20.93 12.16
C LEU A 5 -65.96 -20.38 11.31
N GLN A 6 -67.19 -20.75 11.68
CA GLN A 6 -68.41 -20.18 11.13
C GLN A 6 -69.29 -19.76 12.31
N ARG A 7 -69.61 -18.46 12.35
CA ARG A 7 -70.58 -17.77 13.23
C ARG A 7 -70.04 -17.16 14.54
N ILE A 8 -69.26 -16.10 14.38
CA ILE A 8 -69.49 -14.86 15.15
C ILE A 8 -69.46 -13.73 14.13
N LEU A 9 -70.53 -13.53 13.35
CA LEU A 9 -70.75 -12.29 12.58
C LEU A 9 -72.16 -12.34 11.95
N CYS A 10 -73.17 -12.18 12.80
CA CYS A 10 -74.56 -11.89 12.44
C CYS A 10 -75.08 -10.80 13.38
N LEU A 11 -74.90 -9.54 12.99
CA LEU A 11 -75.59 -8.32 13.42
C LEU A 11 -74.84 -7.23 12.63
N THR A 12 -75.37 -6.62 11.58
CA THR A 12 -76.68 -5.97 11.48
C THR A 12 -77.02 -5.77 10.00
N ALA A 13 -78.10 -6.41 9.54
CA ALA A 13 -78.67 -6.17 8.21
C ALA A 13 -79.74 -5.06 8.30
N LEU A 14 -79.88 -4.29 7.22
CA LEU A 14 -80.62 -3.02 7.05
C LEU A 14 -79.94 -1.78 7.61
N PHE A 15 -79.23 -1.03 6.75
CA PHE A 15 -79.44 0.42 6.63
C PHE A 15 -79.04 0.90 5.22
N LEU A 16 -80.08 1.18 4.45
CA LEU A 16 -80.18 2.19 3.40
C LEU A 16 -79.31 2.06 2.13
N SER A 17 -79.93 1.41 1.15
CA SER A 17 -80.27 2.03 -0.13
C SER A 17 -80.82 3.46 0.01
N ALA A 18 -80.16 4.47 -0.57
CA ALA A 18 -80.80 5.66 -1.13
C ALA A 18 -79.82 6.45 -2.02
N PHE A 19 -80.30 6.85 -3.20
CA PHE A 19 -79.71 7.72 -4.23
C PHE A 19 -78.85 7.06 -5.31
N GLY A 20 -79.38 7.11 -6.54
CA GLY A 20 -78.72 6.70 -7.78
C GLY A 20 -78.04 7.85 -8.53
N LEU A 21 -77.63 7.49 -9.77
CA LEU A 21 -76.93 8.23 -10.84
C LEU A 21 -75.39 8.26 -10.76
N GLN A 22 -74.72 7.42 -11.55
CA GLN A 22 -74.17 7.76 -12.87
C GLN A 22 -73.37 6.55 -13.47
N PRO A 23 -73.33 6.37 -14.79
CA PRO A 23 -72.50 5.36 -15.42
C PRO A 23 -71.05 5.88 -15.51
N PHE A 24 -70.16 5.36 -14.67
CA PHE A 24 -68.71 5.52 -14.89
C PHE A 24 -68.22 4.36 -15.75
N GLY A 25 -67.77 4.67 -16.96
CA GLY A 25 -67.05 3.74 -17.81
C GLY A 25 -65.79 3.24 -17.09
N LEU A 26 -65.65 1.92 -16.99
CA LEU A 26 -64.43 1.27 -16.56
C LEU A 26 -63.39 1.41 -17.69
N SER A 27 -62.54 2.42 -17.57
CA SER A 27 -61.25 2.46 -18.26
C SER A 27 -60.38 1.36 -17.68
N ALA A 28 -59.96 0.41 -18.51
CA ALA A 28 -58.93 -0.55 -18.13
C ALA A 28 -57.66 0.23 -17.74
N ALA A 29 -57.18 0.04 -16.51
CA ALA A 29 -55.93 0.64 -16.06
C ALA A 29 -54.76 0.01 -16.83
N THR A 30 -54.01 0.83 -17.56
CA THR A 30 -52.72 0.43 -18.14
C THR A 30 -51.73 0.06 -17.03
N PRO A 31 -51.00 -1.06 -17.14
CA PRO A 31 -50.00 -1.45 -16.15
C PRO A 31 -48.91 -0.38 -16.00
N ALA A 32 -48.44 -0.16 -14.78
CA ALA A 32 -47.39 0.81 -14.50
C ALA A 32 -46.09 0.46 -15.27
N PRO A 33 -45.37 1.46 -15.80
CA PRO A 33 -44.15 1.23 -16.55
C PRO A 33 -43.07 0.55 -15.69
N ARG A 34 -42.32 -0.36 -16.31
CA ARG A 34 -41.25 -1.14 -15.66
C ARG A 34 -39.90 -0.62 -16.10
N THR A 35 -39.00 -0.43 -15.14
CA THR A 35 -37.65 0.07 -15.35
C THR A 35 -36.63 -0.81 -14.64
N LEU A 36 -35.56 -1.19 -15.34
CA LEU A 36 -34.46 -2.05 -14.87
C LEU A 36 -33.13 -1.34 -15.14
N LEU A 37 -32.23 -1.31 -14.14
CA LEU A 37 -30.89 -0.73 -14.24
C LEU A 37 -29.83 -1.82 -14.05
N VAL A 38 -28.96 -2.01 -15.03
CA VAL A 38 -27.84 -2.96 -15.00
C VAL A 38 -26.53 -2.18 -14.91
N LEU A 39 -25.67 -2.53 -13.95
CA LEU A 39 -24.35 -1.91 -13.82
C LEU A 39 -23.33 -2.67 -14.68
N ALA A 40 -22.62 -1.98 -15.57
CA ALA A 40 -21.67 -2.60 -16.48
C ALA A 40 -20.49 -3.24 -15.75
N GLY A 41 -20.06 -2.66 -14.63
CA GLY A 41 -19.02 -3.23 -13.76
C GLY A 41 -19.36 -4.61 -13.18
N GLU A 42 -20.60 -5.08 -13.30
CA GLU A 42 -21.07 -6.37 -12.78
C GLU A 42 -21.20 -7.44 -13.86
N PHE A 43 -20.74 -7.14 -15.09
CA PHE A 43 -20.67 -8.15 -16.15
C PHE A 43 -19.72 -9.28 -15.74
N GLN A 44 -20.21 -10.51 -15.87
CA GLN A 44 -19.48 -11.72 -15.48
C GLN A 44 -18.34 -12.06 -16.43
N PHE A 45 -18.51 -11.79 -17.72
CA PHE A 45 -17.54 -12.09 -18.74
C PHE A 45 -17.17 -10.79 -19.43
N THR A 46 -15.99 -10.25 -19.13
CA THR A 46 -15.63 -8.92 -19.62
C THR A 46 -15.06 -8.96 -21.04
N GLY A 47 -14.59 -10.12 -21.54
CA GLY A 47 -14.03 -10.25 -22.87
C GLY A 47 -12.95 -9.20 -23.14
N GLY A 48 -13.11 -8.46 -24.24
CA GLY A 48 -12.24 -7.35 -24.63
C GLY A 48 -12.36 -6.08 -23.79
N TRP A 49 -13.02 -6.14 -22.62
CA TRP A 49 -13.28 -4.99 -21.76
C TRP A 49 -12.59 -5.14 -20.40
N LEU A 50 -12.17 -4.01 -19.85
CA LEU A 50 -11.40 -3.90 -18.63
C LEU A 50 -12.25 -3.22 -17.57
N GLN A 51 -12.29 -3.80 -16.37
CA GLN A 51 -12.87 -3.12 -15.23
C GLN A 51 -11.98 -1.96 -14.81
N GLU A 52 -12.55 -0.77 -14.67
CA GLU A 52 -11.86 0.41 -14.13
C GLU A 52 -12.75 1.13 -13.11
N THR A 53 -12.13 1.90 -12.22
CA THR A 53 -12.83 2.80 -11.30
C THR A 53 -12.78 4.20 -11.89
N ARG A 54 -13.92 4.90 -11.92
CA ARG A 54 -14.00 6.27 -12.42
C ARG A 54 -15.01 7.09 -11.65
N GLY A 55 -14.65 8.33 -11.32
CA GLY A 55 -15.54 9.29 -10.67
C GLY A 55 -16.86 9.46 -11.43
N GLY A 56 -17.94 9.66 -10.67
CA GLY A 56 -19.28 9.88 -11.23
C GLY A 56 -20.00 8.64 -11.78
N SER A 57 -19.43 7.44 -11.67
CA SER A 57 -20.08 6.17 -12.02
C SER A 57 -21.17 5.76 -11.02
N PHE A 58 -22.11 4.91 -11.46
CA PHE A 58 -23.19 4.39 -10.61
C PHE A 58 -22.69 3.34 -9.62
N GLY A 59 -21.84 2.41 -10.11
CA GLY A 59 -21.22 1.35 -9.33
C GLY A 59 -19.76 1.63 -8.96
N PRO A 60 -19.10 0.75 -8.19
CA PRO A 60 -17.69 0.89 -7.85
C PRO A 60 -16.75 0.64 -9.05
N ARG A 61 -17.25 -0.02 -10.11
CA ARG A 61 -16.50 -0.33 -11.33
C ARG A 61 -17.36 -0.06 -12.57
N ILE A 62 -16.70 0.27 -13.67
CA ILE A 62 -17.26 0.39 -15.02
C ILE A 62 -16.51 -0.55 -15.96
N LEU A 63 -16.98 -0.70 -17.20
CA LEU A 63 -16.21 -1.40 -18.25
C LEU A 63 -15.65 -0.42 -19.27
N ARG A 64 -14.34 -0.56 -19.55
CA ARG A 64 -13.63 0.15 -20.62
C ARG A 64 -13.14 -0.82 -21.69
N ALA A 65 -13.45 -0.53 -22.94
CA ALA A 65 -12.99 -1.33 -24.07
C ALA A 65 -11.46 -1.26 -24.23
N SER A 66 -10.85 -2.38 -24.63
CA SER A 66 -9.39 -2.52 -24.80
C SER A 66 -8.92 -2.45 -26.26
N GLY A 67 -9.85 -2.29 -27.21
CA GLY A 67 -9.58 -2.40 -28.65
C GLY A 67 -9.61 -3.84 -29.19
N SER A 68 -10.12 -4.79 -28.39
CA SER A 68 -10.32 -6.19 -28.77
C SER A 68 -11.65 -6.38 -29.52
N ASP A 69 -11.73 -7.43 -30.33
CA ASP A 69 -12.93 -7.88 -31.05
C ASP A 69 -13.89 -8.71 -30.19
N LEU A 70 -13.54 -8.96 -28.92
CA LEU A 70 -14.34 -9.78 -28.01
C LEU A 70 -15.32 -8.94 -27.19
N ASN A 71 -16.58 -9.36 -27.19
CA ASN A 71 -17.65 -8.68 -26.47
C ASN A 71 -17.56 -8.92 -24.95
N ALA A 72 -17.98 -7.93 -24.16
CA ALA A 72 -18.38 -8.19 -22.76
C ALA A 72 -19.78 -8.78 -22.75
N PHE A 73 -20.07 -9.69 -21.83
CA PHE A 73 -21.29 -10.48 -21.77
C PHE A 73 -21.82 -10.67 -20.34
N THR A 74 -23.13 -10.56 -20.18
CA THR A 74 -23.87 -10.91 -18.95
C THR A 74 -25.32 -11.28 -19.27
N ALA A 75 -26.09 -11.65 -18.25
CA ALA A 75 -27.53 -11.86 -18.37
C ALA A 75 -28.29 -11.35 -17.15
N ILE A 76 -29.53 -10.95 -17.36
CA ILE A 76 -30.49 -10.54 -16.33
C ILE A 76 -31.80 -11.30 -16.50
N ASN A 77 -32.64 -11.33 -15.47
CA ASN A 77 -34.02 -11.80 -15.63
C ASN A 77 -34.95 -10.60 -15.89
N VAL A 78 -35.71 -10.67 -16.98
CA VAL A 78 -36.76 -9.71 -17.31
C VAL A 78 -38.10 -10.31 -16.90
N SER A 79 -38.81 -9.69 -15.95
CA SER A 79 -39.99 -10.28 -15.32
C SER A 79 -41.25 -10.28 -16.19
N SER A 80 -41.27 -9.51 -17.29
CA SER A 80 -42.44 -9.41 -18.17
C SER A 80 -42.07 -9.09 -19.62
N ALA A 81 -42.80 -9.72 -20.54
CA ALA A 81 -42.69 -9.44 -21.95
C ALA A 81 -43.28 -8.07 -22.29
N ASP A 82 -42.49 -7.20 -22.92
CA ASP A 82 -42.91 -5.86 -23.37
C ASP A 82 -41.89 -5.26 -24.36
N ASN A 83 -42.19 -4.10 -24.93
CA ASN A 83 -41.24 -3.30 -25.70
C ASN A 83 -40.43 -2.39 -24.75
N TYR A 84 -39.13 -2.65 -24.65
CA TYR A 84 -38.22 -1.86 -23.81
C TYR A 84 -37.41 -0.89 -24.64
N THR A 85 -37.38 0.37 -24.20
CA THR A 85 -36.37 1.34 -24.61
C THR A 85 -35.11 1.12 -23.81
N VAL A 86 -33.97 0.99 -24.51
CA VAL A 86 -32.66 0.76 -23.92
C VAL A 86 -31.82 2.02 -24.01
N TRP A 87 -31.36 2.48 -22.85
CA TRP A 87 -30.40 3.56 -22.70
C TRP A 87 -29.08 3.03 -22.15
N VAL A 88 -27.99 3.67 -22.52
CA VAL A 88 -26.65 3.36 -22.00
C VAL A 88 -25.99 4.63 -21.50
N ARG A 89 -25.38 4.54 -20.32
CA ARG A 89 -24.55 5.61 -19.77
C ARG A 89 -23.10 5.43 -20.20
N ALA A 90 -22.62 6.38 -21.00
CA ALA A 90 -21.31 6.34 -21.64
C ALA A 90 -20.52 7.62 -21.38
N VAL A 91 -19.24 7.61 -21.76
CA VAL A 91 -18.37 8.80 -21.73
C VAL A 91 -18.13 9.32 -23.15
N ASP A 92 -18.24 10.63 -23.31
CA ASP A 92 -17.71 11.38 -24.46
C ASP A 92 -17.00 12.66 -23.98
N PHE A 93 -16.38 13.40 -24.90
CA PHE A 93 -15.72 14.67 -24.61
C PHE A 93 -15.88 15.65 -25.77
N VAL A 94 -16.28 16.88 -25.47
CA VAL A 94 -16.55 17.92 -26.48
C VAL A 94 -15.27 18.36 -27.17
N HIS A 95 -14.19 18.52 -26.40
CA HIS A 95 -12.96 19.17 -26.87
C HIS A 95 -11.84 18.19 -27.23
N THR A 96 -12.02 16.88 -26.98
CA THR A 96 -10.99 15.88 -27.21
C THR A 96 -11.55 14.66 -27.93
N ARG A 97 -11.46 14.65 -29.27
CA ARG A 97 -11.87 13.51 -30.12
C ARG A 97 -13.31 13.08 -29.81
N GLN A 98 -14.25 14.00 -30.03
CA GLN A 98 -15.68 13.80 -29.79
C GLN A 98 -16.21 12.64 -30.64
N GLY A 99 -16.93 11.70 -30.04
CA GLY A 99 -17.59 10.61 -30.76
C GLY A 99 -16.68 9.50 -31.30
N ASP A 100 -15.41 9.47 -30.90
CA ASP A 100 -14.44 8.44 -31.33
C ASP A 100 -14.55 7.15 -30.50
N ARG A 101 -15.15 7.16 -29.31
CA ARG A 101 -15.09 6.07 -28.32
C ARG A 101 -16.32 5.15 -28.38
N ARG A 102 -16.78 4.84 -29.58
CA ARG A 102 -18.09 4.22 -29.79
C ARG A 102 -18.11 2.72 -29.57
N TYR A 103 -19.23 2.27 -29.01
CA TYR A 103 -19.55 0.87 -28.82
C TYR A 103 -21.06 0.62 -28.99
N ALA A 104 -21.43 -0.61 -29.31
CA ALA A 104 -22.81 -1.03 -29.48
C ALA A 104 -23.23 -1.99 -28.37
N VAL A 105 -24.55 -2.17 -28.22
CA VAL A 105 -25.13 -3.16 -27.33
C VAL A 105 -25.94 -4.15 -28.17
N ALA A 106 -25.79 -5.44 -27.89
CA ALA A 106 -26.70 -6.46 -28.39
C ALA A 106 -27.48 -7.10 -27.25
N ILE A 107 -28.76 -7.34 -27.48
CA ILE A 107 -29.67 -7.98 -26.53
C ILE A 107 -30.21 -9.26 -27.15
N ASN A 108 -30.06 -10.38 -26.45
CA ASN A 108 -30.34 -11.71 -26.98
C ASN A 108 -29.71 -11.99 -28.37
N GLY A 109 -28.51 -11.43 -28.60
CA GLY A 109 -27.77 -11.50 -29.86
C GLY A 109 -28.27 -10.58 -30.99
N ALA A 110 -29.28 -9.74 -30.74
CA ALA A 110 -29.73 -8.72 -31.68
C ALA A 110 -29.09 -7.37 -31.34
N ARG A 111 -28.27 -6.83 -32.26
CA ARG A 111 -27.60 -5.52 -32.10
C ARG A 111 -28.62 -4.39 -32.17
N LEU A 112 -28.58 -3.48 -31.19
CA LEU A 112 -29.39 -2.27 -31.20
C LEU A 112 -28.94 -1.32 -32.34
N PRO A 113 -29.85 -0.51 -32.91
CA PRO A 113 -29.54 0.38 -34.03
C PRO A 113 -28.59 1.54 -33.65
N GLY A 114 -28.59 1.96 -32.39
CA GLY A 114 -27.74 3.03 -31.87
C GLY A 114 -26.40 2.53 -31.32
N GLU A 115 -25.44 3.45 -31.28
CA GLU A 115 -24.14 3.30 -30.60
C GLU A 115 -24.04 4.32 -29.48
N ALA A 116 -23.35 3.94 -28.40
CA ALA A 116 -22.99 4.81 -27.29
C ALA A 116 -21.59 5.41 -27.49
N GLY A 117 -21.21 6.40 -26.67
CA GLY A 117 -19.91 7.08 -26.70
C GLY A 117 -19.82 8.18 -27.75
N ARG A 118 -20.96 8.80 -28.12
CA ARG A 118 -21.03 9.86 -29.15
C ARG A 118 -22.02 10.99 -28.85
N HIS A 119 -22.37 11.18 -27.59
CA HIS A 119 -23.36 12.18 -27.18
C HIS A 119 -22.87 13.64 -27.23
N GLY A 120 -21.57 13.85 -27.41
CA GLY A 120 -21.00 15.19 -27.56
C GLY A 120 -21.14 16.07 -26.32
N ARG A 121 -21.06 15.49 -25.12
CA ARG A 121 -21.00 16.21 -23.84
C ARG A 121 -19.75 15.75 -23.09
N ASP A 122 -19.18 16.58 -22.22
CA ASP A 122 -18.07 16.14 -21.39
C ASP A 122 -18.56 15.17 -20.31
N GLU A 123 -17.79 14.10 -20.13
CA GLU A 123 -18.04 13.03 -19.16
C GLU A 123 -19.29 12.18 -19.47
N TRP A 124 -20.07 11.86 -18.43
CA TRP A 124 -21.12 10.85 -18.47
C TRP A 124 -22.45 11.39 -18.96
N ALA A 125 -23.04 10.77 -19.98
CA ALA A 125 -24.44 11.00 -20.34
C ALA A 125 -25.15 9.70 -20.73
N TRP A 126 -26.48 9.69 -20.64
CA TRP A 126 -27.30 8.60 -21.14
C TRP A 126 -27.64 8.80 -22.62
N GLU A 127 -27.40 7.79 -23.43
CA GLU A 127 -27.73 7.73 -24.85
C GLU A 127 -28.80 6.65 -25.09
N LYS A 128 -29.83 6.99 -25.86
CA LYS A 128 -30.85 6.02 -26.29
C LYS A 128 -30.31 5.21 -27.45
N LEU A 129 -30.17 3.90 -27.27
CA LEU A 129 -29.62 3.01 -28.30
C LEU A 129 -30.72 2.36 -29.15
N GLY A 130 -31.95 2.30 -28.67
CA GLY A 130 -33.08 1.80 -29.44
C GLY A 130 -34.21 1.27 -28.58
N THR A 131 -35.21 0.70 -29.24
CA THR A 131 -36.35 0.03 -28.61
C THR A 131 -36.49 -1.36 -29.23
N LEU A 132 -36.73 -2.38 -28.42
CA LEU A 132 -36.92 -3.74 -28.88
C LEU A 132 -37.95 -4.51 -28.03
N PRO A 133 -38.66 -5.50 -28.62
CA PRO A 133 -39.48 -6.43 -27.85
C PRO A 133 -38.57 -7.38 -27.06
N LEU A 134 -38.83 -7.51 -25.75
CA LEU A 134 -38.19 -8.51 -24.90
C LEU A 134 -39.26 -9.47 -24.36
N PRO A 135 -39.05 -10.79 -24.39
CA PRO A 135 -39.90 -11.74 -23.68
C PRO A 135 -39.66 -11.68 -22.17
N ALA A 136 -40.58 -12.24 -21.39
CA ALA A 136 -40.31 -12.55 -19.99
C ALA A 136 -39.30 -13.70 -19.91
N GLY A 137 -38.32 -13.61 -19.00
CA GLY A 137 -37.29 -14.61 -18.77
C GLY A 137 -35.87 -14.05 -18.87
N ASP A 138 -34.91 -14.96 -18.97
CA ASP A 138 -33.49 -14.63 -18.97
C ASP A 138 -33.10 -13.94 -20.29
N THR A 139 -32.46 -12.78 -20.16
CA THR A 139 -32.08 -11.91 -21.27
C THR A 139 -30.58 -11.65 -21.23
N ALA A 140 -29.90 -11.99 -22.32
CA ALA A 140 -28.48 -11.76 -22.51
C ALA A 140 -28.19 -10.33 -22.97
N ILE A 141 -27.07 -9.78 -22.50
CA ILE A 141 -26.58 -8.43 -22.83
C ILE A 141 -25.12 -8.54 -23.25
N GLU A 142 -24.78 -7.98 -24.40
CA GLU A 142 -23.42 -7.90 -24.94
C GLU A 142 -22.99 -6.46 -25.20
N LEU A 143 -21.74 -6.10 -24.85
CA LEU A 143 -21.09 -4.85 -25.25
C LEU A 143 -20.08 -5.12 -26.36
N ILE A 144 -20.23 -4.43 -27.49
CA ILE A 144 -19.44 -4.63 -28.70
C ILE A 144 -18.59 -3.38 -28.96
N ASP A 145 -17.26 -3.49 -28.90
CA ASP A 145 -16.36 -2.38 -29.18
C ASP A 145 -16.30 -2.10 -30.70
N VAL A 146 -16.90 -0.99 -31.13
CA VAL A 146 -17.06 -0.68 -32.57
C VAL A 146 -15.84 0.03 -33.11
N THR A 147 -15.34 1.02 -32.37
CA THR A 147 -14.26 1.91 -32.81
C THR A 147 -12.90 1.47 -32.34
N ARG A 148 -12.84 0.51 -31.40
CA ARG A 148 -11.59 0.04 -30.79
C ARG A 148 -10.82 1.14 -30.07
N PHE A 149 -11.52 2.18 -29.63
CA PHE A 149 -10.93 3.39 -29.07
C PHE A 149 -11.49 3.68 -27.67
N TYR A 150 -11.25 2.76 -26.73
CA TYR A 150 -11.47 2.97 -25.29
C TYR A 150 -12.90 3.43 -24.89
N GLY A 151 -13.94 2.88 -25.53
CA GLY A 151 -15.34 3.07 -25.12
C GLY A 151 -15.56 2.71 -23.65
N ARG A 152 -16.42 3.44 -22.93
CA ARG A 152 -16.66 3.24 -21.49
C ARG A 152 -18.14 3.16 -21.20
N CYS A 153 -18.55 2.06 -20.58
CA CYS A 153 -19.92 1.80 -20.17
C CYS A 153 -20.02 1.75 -18.65
N ASP A 154 -20.90 2.59 -18.08
CA ASP A 154 -21.20 2.58 -16.64
C ASP A 154 -22.44 1.75 -16.33
N ALA A 155 -23.54 2.00 -17.04
CA ALA A 155 -24.81 1.33 -16.80
C ALA A 155 -25.69 1.25 -18.04
N LEU A 156 -26.63 0.31 -18.04
CA LEU A 156 -27.69 0.16 -19.02
C LEU A 156 -29.04 0.27 -18.32
N LEU A 157 -29.98 1.01 -18.90
CA LEU A 157 -31.34 1.16 -18.39
C LEU A 157 -32.34 0.63 -19.43
N PHE A 158 -33.20 -0.28 -19.00
CA PHE A 158 -34.31 -0.82 -19.78
C PHE A 158 -35.60 -0.24 -19.21
N THR A 159 -36.44 0.38 -20.02
CA THR A 159 -37.74 0.88 -19.55
C THR A 159 -38.85 0.69 -20.56
N THR A 160 -40.05 0.34 -20.10
CA THR A 160 -41.27 0.33 -20.94
C THR A 160 -41.92 1.70 -21.04
N ASP A 161 -41.45 2.69 -20.25
CA ASP A 161 -41.86 4.08 -20.40
C ASP A 161 -41.09 4.74 -21.54
N ALA A 162 -41.72 4.86 -22.70
CA ALA A 162 -41.13 5.51 -23.87
C ALA A 162 -40.85 7.01 -23.65
N THR A 163 -41.42 7.64 -22.62
CA THR A 163 -41.25 9.06 -22.29
C THR A 163 -40.16 9.32 -21.26
N LEU A 164 -39.63 8.27 -20.61
CA LEU A 164 -38.60 8.39 -19.59
C LEU A 164 -37.26 8.79 -20.21
N ASP A 165 -36.72 9.94 -19.78
CA ASP A 165 -35.34 10.37 -20.05
C ASP A 165 -34.51 10.23 -18.76
N PRO A 166 -33.56 9.28 -18.71
CA PRO A 166 -32.72 9.09 -17.53
C PRO A 166 -31.73 10.23 -17.27
N ASN A 167 -31.49 11.13 -18.23
CA ASN A 167 -30.70 12.34 -17.99
C ASN A 167 -31.43 13.36 -17.08
N ALA A 168 -32.76 13.27 -16.98
CA ALA A 168 -33.57 14.13 -16.12
C ALA A 168 -33.77 13.57 -14.69
N LEU A 169 -33.24 12.37 -14.41
CA LEU A 169 -33.45 11.67 -13.14
C LEU A 169 -32.19 11.68 -12.26
N SER A 170 -32.38 11.74 -10.95
CA SER A 170 -31.27 11.67 -9.99
C SER A 170 -30.67 10.26 -9.92
N ARG A 171 -29.38 10.17 -9.57
CA ARG A 171 -28.68 8.90 -9.35
C ARG A 171 -29.42 8.00 -8.37
N ALA A 172 -29.90 8.56 -7.26
CA ALA A 172 -30.64 7.82 -6.25
C ALA A 172 -31.97 7.26 -6.79
N ALA A 173 -32.65 8.01 -7.67
CA ALA A 173 -33.90 7.55 -8.28
C ALA A 173 -33.66 6.34 -9.20
N LEU A 174 -32.62 6.42 -10.04
CA LEU A 174 -32.25 5.35 -10.97
C LEU A 174 -31.72 4.10 -10.25
N LEU A 175 -30.93 4.25 -9.18
CA LEU A 175 -30.38 3.11 -8.40
C LEU A 175 -31.46 2.24 -7.76
N ARG A 176 -32.68 2.75 -7.52
CA ARG A 176 -33.81 1.95 -7.02
C ARG A 176 -34.28 0.87 -8.00
N HIS A 177 -33.93 1.01 -9.27
CA HIS A 177 -34.26 0.06 -10.34
C HIS A 177 -33.16 -0.96 -10.60
N ARG A 178 -32.08 -0.96 -9.80
CA ARG A 178 -30.94 -1.85 -9.99
C ARG A 178 -31.36 -3.31 -9.95
N VAL A 179 -30.91 -4.07 -10.94
CA VAL A 179 -31.02 -5.54 -10.98
C VAL A 179 -29.63 -6.18 -10.86
N THR A 180 -29.56 -7.29 -10.16
CA THR A 180 -28.34 -8.10 -10.07
C THR A 180 -28.28 -9.05 -11.26
N PRO A 181 -27.14 -9.13 -11.98
CA PRO A 181 -26.96 -10.12 -13.03
C PRO A 181 -27.16 -11.57 -12.54
N LEU A 182 -27.67 -12.42 -13.43
CA LEU A 182 -27.84 -13.86 -13.18
C LEU A 182 -26.48 -14.55 -13.03
N VAL A 183 -26.33 -15.45 -12.07
CA VAL A 183 -25.11 -16.29 -11.97
C VAL A 183 -25.14 -17.31 -13.11
N LEU A 184 -24.28 -17.12 -14.10
CA LEU A 184 -24.20 -17.96 -15.29
C LEU A 184 -23.26 -19.14 -15.05
N LYS A 185 -23.62 -20.31 -15.57
CA LYS A 185 -22.80 -21.52 -15.49
C LYS A 185 -22.12 -21.77 -16.84
N PRO A 186 -20.87 -21.35 -17.03
CA PRO A 186 -20.15 -21.63 -18.26
C PRO A 186 -19.77 -23.12 -18.36
N ALA A 187 -19.80 -23.65 -19.58
CA ALA A 187 -19.23 -24.93 -19.95
C ALA A 187 -18.21 -24.72 -21.08
N PRO A 188 -17.08 -25.44 -21.17
CA PRO A 188 -16.17 -25.31 -22.31
C PRO A 188 -16.88 -25.57 -23.65
N VAL A 189 -16.63 -24.77 -24.70
CA VAL A 189 -17.18 -25.00 -26.06
C VAL A 189 -16.61 -26.30 -26.67
N SER A 190 -15.34 -26.54 -26.40
CA SER A 190 -14.58 -27.77 -26.61
C SER A 190 -13.31 -27.63 -25.77
N GLY A 191 -12.97 -28.61 -24.93
CA GLY A 191 -11.75 -28.52 -24.12
C GLY A 191 -11.14 -29.89 -23.86
N PRO A 192 -9.82 -29.96 -23.63
CA PRO A 192 -9.20 -31.15 -23.05
C PRO A 192 -9.92 -31.51 -21.73
N PRO A 193 -9.90 -32.79 -21.32
CA PRO A 193 -10.53 -33.23 -20.08
C PRO A 193 -10.05 -32.39 -18.89
N ARG A 194 -10.94 -32.10 -17.93
CA ARG A 194 -10.57 -31.33 -16.72
C ARG A 194 -9.42 -32.03 -16.03
N ILE A 195 -8.58 -31.29 -15.31
CA ILE A 195 -7.54 -31.89 -14.45
C ILE A 195 -8.16 -32.96 -13.53
N ALA A 196 -9.36 -32.71 -13.00
CA ALA A 196 -10.13 -33.66 -12.20
C ALA A 196 -10.68 -34.88 -12.99
N ASP A 197 -10.89 -34.76 -14.31
CA ASP A 197 -11.37 -35.86 -15.15
C ASP A 197 -10.22 -36.81 -15.56
N ASN A 198 -9.00 -36.28 -15.73
CA ASN A 198 -7.79 -37.06 -16.07
C ASN A 198 -7.24 -37.92 -14.91
N VAL A 199 -7.77 -37.71 -13.71
CA VAL A 199 -7.30 -38.35 -12.49
C VAL A 199 -8.28 -39.44 -12.02
N ARG A 200 -9.48 -39.51 -12.59
CA ARG A 200 -10.50 -40.52 -12.23
C ARG A 200 -10.34 -41.81 -13.02
N ALA A 201 -9.40 -42.66 -12.58
CA ALA A 201 -9.46 -44.10 -12.85
C ALA A 201 -10.16 -44.81 -11.68
N THR A 202 -11.42 -45.18 -11.92
CA THR A 202 -12.24 -46.22 -11.26
C THR A 202 -11.83 -46.72 -9.86
N ALA A 203 -12.70 -46.48 -8.88
CA ALA A 203 -12.75 -47.21 -7.61
C ALA A 203 -13.06 -48.70 -7.84
N GLY A 204 -12.03 -49.47 -8.14
CA GLY A 204 -11.96 -50.92 -7.96
C GLY A 204 -10.82 -51.24 -7.00
N HIS A 205 -10.84 -52.42 -6.37
CA HIS A 205 -9.87 -52.88 -5.37
C HIS A 205 -8.42 -52.46 -5.72
N ALA A 206 -7.94 -51.38 -5.10
CA ALA A 206 -6.62 -50.81 -5.38
C ALA A 206 -5.54 -51.82 -4.96
N ALA A 207 -4.52 -52.03 -5.81
CA ALA A 207 -3.40 -52.87 -5.43
C ALA A 207 -2.70 -52.29 -4.18
N PRO A 208 -2.07 -53.12 -3.32
CA PRO A 208 -1.33 -52.61 -2.17
C PRO A 208 -0.18 -51.69 -2.62
N ALA A 209 -0.12 -50.48 -2.03
CA ALA A 209 0.93 -49.51 -2.32
C ALA A 209 2.29 -50.02 -1.79
N THR A 210 3.31 -50.04 -2.64
CA THR A 210 4.67 -50.51 -2.31
C THR A 210 5.63 -49.32 -2.17
N PRO A 211 6.29 -49.09 -1.03
CA PRO A 211 7.30 -48.04 -0.90
C PRO A 211 8.47 -48.23 -1.88
N VAL A 212 8.87 -47.15 -2.55
CA VAL A 212 9.93 -47.17 -3.58
C VAL A 212 11.10 -46.26 -3.21
N ALA A 213 10.84 -45.09 -2.64
CA ALA A 213 11.85 -44.15 -2.20
C ALA A 213 11.30 -43.23 -1.10
N THR A 214 12.18 -42.70 -0.26
CA THR A 214 11.85 -41.69 0.76
C THR A 214 12.82 -40.53 0.65
N LEU A 215 12.30 -39.30 0.65
CA LEU A 215 13.06 -38.07 0.72
C LEU A 215 12.70 -37.35 2.02
N ALA A 216 13.65 -37.16 2.92
CA ALA A 216 13.39 -36.60 4.25
C ALA A 216 14.26 -35.37 4.53
N GLY A 217 13.61 -34.24 4.75
CA GLY A 217 14.20 -33.06 5.40
C GLY A 217 13.93 -33.07 6.91
N ASP A 218 14.13 -31.92 7.54
CA ASP A 218 13.97 -31.73 8.99
C ASP A 218 12.53 -31.36 9.38
N ARG A 219 11.74 -30.85 8.42
CA ARG A 219 10.35 -30.40 8.64
C ARG A 219 9.32 -31.03 7.70
N ILE A 220 9.79 -31.60 6.59
CA ILE A 220 8.96 -32.21 5.56
C ILE A 220 9.62 -33.52 5.11
N ARG A 221 8.81 -34.56 4.91
CA ARG A 221 9.19 -35.87 4.42
C ARG A 221 8.25 -36.27 3.30
N ILE A 222 8.78 -36.95 2.29
CA ILE A 222 7.98 -37.53 1.20
C ILE A 222 8.31 -39.00 1.10
N ARG A 223 7.28 -39.84 1.13
CA ARG A 223 7.36 -41.25 0.75
C ARG A 223 6.74 -41.43 -0.62
N PHE A 224 7.52 -41.98 -1.55
CA PHE A 224 7.06 -42.36 -2.88
C PHE A 224 6.66 -43.83 -2.84
N VAL A 225 5.42 -44.11 -3.25
CA VAL A 225 4.85 -45.46 -3.28
C VAL A 225 4.41 -45.80 -4.69
N SER A 226 4.70 -47.00 -5.15
CA SER A 226 4.20 -47.54 -6.41
C SER A 226 2.86 -48.21 -6.17
N GLN A 227 1.85 -47.86 -6.96
CA GLN A 227 0.51 -48.42 -6.91
C GLN A 227 -0.12 -48.36 -8.31
N ASP A 228 -0.66 -49.49 -8.77
CA ASP A 228 -1.37 -49.60 -10.06
C ASP A 228 -0.56 -49.08 -11.28
N GLY A 229 0.77 -49.34 -11.30
CA GLY A 229 1.65 -48.91 -12.40
C GLY A 229 1.97 -47.41 -12.42
N SER A 230 1.69 -46.70 -11.32
CA SER A 230 2.00 -45.29 -11.12
C SER A 230 2.71 -45.06 -9.78
N VAL A 231 3.42 -43.93 -9.67
CA VAL A 231 3.99 -43.48 -8.41
C VAL A 231 3.06 -42.44 -7.78
N ARG A 232 2.74 -42.65 -6.52
CA ARG A 232 2.00 -41.70 -5.67
C ARG A 232 2.93 -41.15 -4.60
N ARG A 233 2.60 -39.95 -4.15
CA ARG A 233 3.36 -39.21 -3.14
C ARG A 233 2.59 -39.13 -1.84
N ILE A 234 3.22 -39.49 -0.74
CA ILE A 234 2.71 -39.24 0.62
C ILE A 234 3.62 -38.18 1.23
N THR A 235 3.13 -36.95 1.30
CA THR A 235 3.83 -35.86 1.98
C THR A 235 3.48 -35.86 3.45
N GLU A 236 4.49 -35.74 4.29
CA GLU A 236 4.39 -35.71 5.74
C GLU A 236 5.13 -34.49 6.27
N VAL A 237 4.64 -33.91 7.36
CA VAL A 237 5.29 -32.80 8.06
C VAL A 237 5.68 -33.22 9.46
N ALA A 238 6.79 -32.66 9.94
CA ALA A 238 7.29 -32.96 11.27
C ALA A 238 6.40 -32.28 12.33
N THR A 239 5.98 -33.05 13.33
CA THR A 239 5.27 -32.53 14.50
C THR A 239 5.68 -33.29 15.76
N PRO A 240 5.85 -32.62 16.91
CA PRO A 240 6.12 -33.30 18.17
C PRO A 240 4.98 -34.20 18.64
N ASP A 241 3.76 -34.00 18.11
CA ASP A 241 2.56 -34.69 18.56
C ASP A 241 2.36 -36.09 17.91
N ALA A 242 3.20 -36.46 16.95
CA ALA A 242 3.10 -37.73 16.24
C ALA A 242 3.99 -38.84 16.85
N PRO A 243 3.53 -40.11 16.89
CA PRO A 243 4.30 -41.21 17.47
C PRO A 243 5.69 -41.45 16.84
N ASP A 244 5.83 -41.26 15.52
CA ASP A 244 7.11 -41.32 14.80
C ASP A 244 7.68 -39.92 14.47
N GLY A 245 7.03 -38.86 14.96
CA GLY A 245 7.37 -37.46 14.69
C GLY A 245 6.84 -36.91 13.36
N TRP A 246 6.04 -37.65 12.60
CA TRP A 246 5.55 -37.26 11.28
C TRP A 246 4.04 -37.48 11.11
N ILE A 247 3.36 -36.50 10.52
CA ILE A 247 1.94 -36.61 10.13
C ILE A 247 1.78 -36.49 8.62
N PRO A 248 1.00 -37.37 7.96
CA PRO A 248 0.68 -37.20 6.55
C PRO A 248 -0.24 -35.99 6.36
N LEU A 249 -0.01 -35.26 5.26
CA LEU A 249 -0.96 -34.24 4.80
C LEU A 249 -2.27 -34.90 4.37
N PRO A 250 -3.42 -34.23 4.55
CA PRO A 250 -4.68 -34.71 4.00
C PRO A 250 -4.60 -34.82 2.47
N GLY A 251 -5.05 -35.97 1.93
CA GLY A 251 -5.22 -36.16 0.49
C GLY A 251 -6.46 -35.45 -0.04
N ASP A 252 -6.74 -35.57 -1.34
CA ASP A 252 -8.00 -35.06 -1.89
C ASP A 252 -9.17 -35.87 -1.32
N PRO A 253 -10.18 -35.23 -0.69
CA PRO A 253 -11.35 -35.92 -0.15
C PRO A 253 -12.14 -36.73 -1.19
N ASP A 254 -12.09 -36.31 -2.47
CA ASP A 254 -12.88 -36.88 -3.56
C ASP A 254 -12.12 -37.96 -4.36
N SER A 255 -10.79 -37.93 -4.40
CA SER A 255 -9.96 -38.82 -5.24
C SER A 255 -8.86 -39.59 -4.49
N GLY A 256 -8.52 -39.21 -3.26
CA GLY A 256 -7.41 -39.81 -2.50
C GLY A 256 -6.04 -39.26 -2.90
N ASN A 257 -4.97 -40.06 -2.72
CA ASN A 257 -3.60 -39.67 -3.11
C ASN A 257 -3.38 -39.94 -4.59
N ASP A 258 -3.71 -38.99 -5.45
CA ASP A 258 -3.57 -39.13 -6.90
C ASP A 258 -2.11 -39.41 -7.34
N PRO A 259 -1.92 -40.03 -8.53
CA PRO A 259 -0.59 -40.21 -9.09
C PRO A 259 0.18 -38.89 -9.20
N GLU A 260 1.46 -38.90 -8.82
CA GLU A 260 2.34 -37.74 -8.97
C GLU A 260 2.41 -37.35 -10.45
N SER A 261 2.07 -36.11 -10.76
CA SER A 261 1.84 -35.67 -12.14
C SER A 261 2.50 -34.31 -12.43
N LEU A 262 2.95 -34.15 -13.67
CA LEU A 262 3.35 -32.87 -14.26
C LEU A 262 2.35 -32.52 -15.35
N PHE A 263 2.07 -31.23 -15.52
CA PHE A 263 1.25 -30.76 -16.63
C PHE A 263 2.09 -29.89 -17.56
N ILE A 264 1.91 -30.04 -18.87
CA ILE A 264 2.67 -29.31 -19.87
C ILE A 264 1.71 -28.63 -20.83
N LEU A 265 1.86 -27.32 -20.96
CA LEU A 265 1.21 -26.51 -21.97
C LEU A 265 2.14 -26.37 -23.17
N HIS A 266 1.63 -26.60 -24.38
CA HIS A 266 2.37 -26.37 -25.63
C HIS A 266 1.51 -25.68 -26.69
N THR A 267 2.07 -24.67 -27.35
CA THR A 267 1.47 -24.02 -28.51
C THR A 267 2.54 -23.61 -29.52
N ALA A 268 2.23 -23.65 -30.82
CA ALA A 268 3.12 -23.15 -31.86
C ALA A 268 3.11 -21.60 -31.96
N GLU A 269 2.01 -20.96 -31.54
CA GLU A 269 1.79 -19.53 -31.68
C GLU A 269 1.94 -18.79 -30.36
N ASN A 270 2.47 -17.57 -30.40
CA ASN A 270 2.51 -16.69 -29.23
C ASN A 270 1.23 -15.87 -29.16
N THR A 271 0.41 -16.14 -28.15
CA THR A 271 -0.86 -15.45 -27.92
C THR A 271 -0.90 -14.67 -26.60
N LEU A 272 0.27 -14.50 -25.97
CA LEU A 272 0.42 -13.84 -24.68
C LEU A 272 0.19 -12.32 -24.77
N GLU A 273 -0.65 -11.81 -23.89
CA GLU A 273 -0.84 -10.38 -23.62
C GLU A 273 -0.40 -10.06 -22.19
N THR A 274 0.48 -9.06 -22.05
CA THR A 274 1.11 -8.71 -20.77
C THR A 274 0.81 -7.30 -20.26
N GLY A 275 -0.14 -6.60 -20.88
CA GLY A 275 -0.51 -5.23 -20.48
C GLY A 275 -1.25 -5.11 -19.14
N GLN A 276 -1.24 -6.16 -18.31
CA GLN A 276 -1.95 -6.25 -17.03
C GLN A 276 -1.16 -7.10 -16.04
N ILE A 277 -1.51 -6.96 -14.75
CA ILE A 277 -0.89 -7.73 -13.66
C ILE A 277 -1.07 -9.24 -13.80
N ASN A 278 -2.21 -9.69 -14.33
CA ASN A 278 -2.44 -11.08 -14.69
C ASN A 278 -2.25 -11.22 -16.21
N PRO A 279 -1.30 -12.06 -16.67
CA PRO A 279 -1.16 -12.37 -18.09
C PRO A 279 -2.42 -12.98 -18.68
N ARG A 280 -2.62 -12.77 -19.98
CA ARG A 280 -3.75 -13.36 -20.73
C ARG A 280 -3.24 -14.07 -21.97
N TRP A 281 -3.97 -15.10 -22.41
CA TRP A 281 -3.67 -15.81 -23.65
C TRP A 281 -4.90 -15.86 -24.53
N ARG A 282 -4.75 -15.48 -25.80
CA ARG A 282 -5.80 -15.73 -26.79
C ARG A 282 -5.77 -17.20 -27.17
N ASN A 283 -6.78 -17.97 -26.80
CA ASN A 283 -6.87 -19.37 -27.21
C ASN A 283 -8.34 -19.74 -27.48
N PRO A 284 -8.74 -20.00 -28.73
CA PRO A 284 -10.11 -20.36 -29.07
C PRO A 284 -10.67 -21.57 -28.29
N ALA A 285 -9.80 -22.48 -27.81
CA ALA A 285 -10.20 -23.58 -26.93
C ALA A 285 -10.71 -23.13 -25.55
N ASN A 286 -10.49 -21.86 -25.18
CA ASN A 286 -10.95 -21.25 -23.93
C ASN A 286 -12.35 -20.66 -24.01
N ALA A 287 -12.93 -20.62 -25.20
CA ALA A 287 -14.27 -20.14 -25.39
C ALA A 287 -15.23 -20.97 -24.51
N LEU A 288 -15.97 -20.28 -23.63
CA LEU A 288 -16.97 -20.90 -22.78
C LEU A 288 -18.33 -20.76 -23.45
N ARG A 289 -19.06 -21.85 -23.53
CA ARG A 289 -20.47 -21.90 -23.86
C ARG A 289 -21.27 -21.54 -22.62
N VAL A 290 -22.11 -20.53 -22.72
CA VAL A 290 -23.04 -20.11 -21.69
C VAL A 290 -24.44 -20.17 -22.24
N ARG A 291 -25.29 -21.01 -21.67
CA ARG A 291 -26.71 -21.07 -22.01
C ARG A 291 -27.45 -19.95 -21.28
N VAL A 292 -28.14 -19.08 -22.01
CA VAL A 292 -29.08 -18.09 -21.46
C VAL A 292 -30.41 -18.25 -22.17
N GLY A 293 -31.46 -18.60 -21.41
CA GLY A 293 -32.72 -19.06 -21.99
C GLY A 293 -32.50 -20.27 -22.90
N SER A 294 -33.00 -20.20 -24.15
CA SER A 294 -32.84 -21.26 -25.14
C SER A 294 -31.58 -21.14 -26.02
N ARG A 295 -30.80 -20.06 -25.89
CA ARG A 295 -29.67 -19.74 -26.76
C ARG A 295 -28.34 -20.02 -26.07
N ASP A 296 -27.40 -20.60 -26.82
CA ASP A 296 -26.00 -20.71 -26.42
C ASP A 296 -25.25 -19.44 -26.86
N TYR A 297 -24.51 -18.87 -25.94
CA TYR A 297 -23.55 -17.79 -26.16
C TYR A 297 -22.15 -18.34 -25.99
N THR A 298 -21.19 -17.76 -26.71
CA THR A 298 -19.79 -18.12 -26.58
C THR A 298 -19.05 -16.92 -26.02
N THR A 299 -18.41 -17.09 -24.87
CA THR A 299 -17.48 -16.07 -24.37
C THR A 299 -16.31 -15.97 -25.34
N GLY A 300 -15.71 -14.80 -25.45
CA GLY A 300 -14.47 -14.65 -26.20
C GLY A 300 -13.39 -15.63 -25.72
N ALA A 301 -12.45 -15.95 -26.63
CA ALA A 301 -11.32 -16.85 -26.46
C ALA A 301 -10.22 -16.37 -25.47
N ASP A 302 -10.43 -15.20 -24.85
CA ASP A 302 -9.52 -14.61 -23.87
C ASP A 302 -9.85 -15.16 -22.48
N ALA A 303 -9.24 -16.30 -22.13
CA ALA A 303 -9.19 -16.69 -20.72
C ALA A 303 -7.86 -16.23 -20.13
N ASP A 304 -7.99 -15.47 -19.07
CA ASP A 304 -6.96 -15.18 -18.07
C ASP A 304 -6.71 -16.39 -17.13
N ASN A 305 -7.27 -17.56 -17.47
CA ASN A 305 -7.01 -18.83 -16.80
C ASN A 305 -5.74 -19.50 -17.34
N PRO A 306 -4.68 -19.58 -16.53
CA PRO A 306 -3.39 -20.09 -17.00
C PRO A 306 -3.40 -21.59 -17.33
N TRP A 307 -4.31 -22.37 -16.75
CA TRP A 307 -4.43 -23.81 -17.01
C TRP A 307 -4.93 -24.14 -18.41
N ARG A 308 -5.52 -23.15 -19.08
CA ARG A 308 -6.06 -23.29 -20.43
C ARG A 308 -5.35 -22.40 -21.45
N ALA A 309 -4.18 -21.86 -21.10
CA ALA A 309 -3.42 -20.99 -22.00
C ALA A 309 -3.08 -21.66 -23.35
N ALA A 310 -2.97 -22.99 -23.37
CA ALA A 310 -2.76 -23.83 -24.55
C ALA A 310 -3.29 -25.27 -24.29
N PRO A 311 -3.29 -26.19 -25.27
CA PRO A 311 -3.51 -27.61 -25.01
C PRO A 311 -2.61 -28.14 -23.89
N LEU A 312 -3.24 -28.85 -22.94
CA LEU A 312 -2.59 -29.40 -21.75
C LEU A 312 -2.28 -30.90 -21.96
N THR A 313 -1.05 -31.31 -21.70
CA THR A 313 -0.62 -32.71 -21.62
C THR A 313 -0.30 -33.06 -20.18
N THR A 314 -0.88 -34.15 -19.66
CA THR A 314 -0.54 -34.69 -18.34
C THR A 314 0.52 -35.76 -18.49
N LEU A 315 1.59 -35.67 -17.72
CA LEU A 315 2.56 -36.76 -17.54
C LEU A 315 2.42 -37.32 -16.12
N THR A 316 2.29 -38.63 -16.01
CA THR A 316 2.19 -39.32 -14.73
C THR A 316 3.51 -40.03 -14.40
N ALA A 317 3.94 -39.97 -13.15
CA ALA A 317 5.13 -40.66 -12.68
C ALA A 317 4.92 -42.18 -12.77
N ARG A 318 5.74 -42.86 -13.56
CA ARG A 318 5.70 -44.31 -13.79
C ARG A 318 6.67 -45.08 -12.89
N SER A 319 7.76 -44.44 -12.47
CA SER A 319 8.75 -45.04 -11.57
C SER A 319 9.44 -44.00 -10.72
N ALA A 320 9.85 -44.40 -9.51
CA ALA A 320 10.70 -43.62 -8.62
C ALA A 320 11.95 -44.44 -8.29
N ARG A 321 13.08 -43.78 -8.05
CA ARG A 321 14.26 -44.43 -7.46
C ARG A 321 15.04 -43.47 -6.58
N ALA A 322 15.56 -43.98 -5.47
CA ALA A 322 16.51 -43.25 -4.66
C ALA A 322 17.84 -43.11 -5.42
N LEU A 323 18.47 -41.94 -5.28
CA LEU A 323 19.78 -41.63 -5.84
C LEU A 323 20.86 -41.78 -4.77
N PRO A 324 22.13 -42.08 -5.16
CA PRO A 324 23.23 -42.23 -4.21
C PRO A 324 23.53 -40.97 -3.38
N ASP A 325 23.18 -39.79 -3.88
CA ASP A 325 23.35 -38.50 -3.22
C ASP A 325 22.21 -38.15 -2.26
N GLY A 326 21.28 -39.07 -2.02
CA GLY A 326 20.10 -38.86 -1.15
C GLY A 326 18.92 -38.15 -1.84
N GLY A 327 19.01 -37.87 -3.14
CA GLY A 327 17.87 -37.41 -3.93
C GLY A 327 16.92 -38.54 -4.34
N VAL A 328 15.79 -38.18 -4.94
CA VAL A 328 14.86 -39.13 -5.57
C VAL A 328 14.61 -38.72 -7.01
N GLU A 329 14.80 -39.63 -7.96
CA GLU A 329 14.46 -39.43 -9.36
C GLU A 329 13.10 -40.07 -9.67
N LEU A 330 12.25 -39.33 -10.36
CA LEU A 330 10.98 -39.77 -10.92
C LEU A 330 11.05 -39.75 -12.44
N ALA A 331 10.53 -40.80 -13.08
CA ALA A 331 10.33 -40.83 -14.54
C ALA A 331 8.85 -40.68 -14.84
N PHE A 332 8.51 -39.67 -15.64
CA PHE A 332 7.16 -39.33 -16.05
C PHE A 332 6.93 -39.70 -17.52
N ALA A 333 5.71 -40.12 -17.82
CA ALA A 333 5.27 -40.35 -19.19
C ALA A 333 3.78 -40.00 -19.36
N ASP A 334 3.41 -39.55 -20.56
CA ASP A 334 2.01 -39.44 -20.96
C ASP A 334 1.38 -40.83 -21.10
N ASP A 335 0.08 -40.89 -21.42
CA ASP A 335 -0.63 -42.15 -21.59
C ASP A 335 -0.15 -42.96 -22.80
N THR A 336 0.47 -42.30 -23.79
CA THR A 336 1.04 -42.99 -24.96
C THR A 336 2.48 -43.46 -24.74
N GLY A 337 3.15 -42.99 -23.68
CA GLY A 337 4.56 -43.24 -23.42
C GLY A 337 5.53 -42.49 -24.33
N LYS A 338 5.05 -41.59 -25.19
CA LYS A 338 5.86 -40.88 -26.20
C LYS A 338 6.48 -39.60 -25.67
N ILE A 339 5.78 -38.92 -24.76
CA ILE A 339 6.26 -37.69 -24.13
C ILE A 339 6.74 -38.06 -22.73
N THR A 340 8.00 -37.81 -22.44
CA THR A 340 8.62 -38.18 -21.17
C THR A 340 9.32 -37.00 -20.52
N ALA A 341 9.30 -36.95 -19.20
CA ALA A 341 10.09 -36.03 -18.40
C ALA A 341 10.78 -36.79 -17.25
N ARG A 342 11.82 -36.19 -16.68
CA ARG A 342 12.46 -36.69 -15.47
C ARG A 342 12.51 -35.60 -14.43
N SER A 343 12.14 -35.90 -13.20
CA SER A 343 12.31 -34.95 -12.08
C SER A 343 13.21 -35.54 -11.02
N VAL A 344 14.19 -34.76 -10.59
CA VAL A 344 15.04 -35.09 -9.45
C VAL A 344 14.66 -34.18 -8.29
N TRP A 345 14.20 -34.78 -7.20
CA TRP A 345 13.86 -34.13 -5.95
C TRP A 345 15.04 -34.21 -5.00
N ARG A 346 15.41 -33.08 -4.39
CA ARG A 346 16.48 -33.01 -3.38
C ARG A 346 16.04 -32.22 -2.17
N VAL A 347 16.55 -32.62 -1.01
CA VAL A 347 16.50 -31.80 0.20
C VAL A 347 17.29 -30.52 -0.05
N ALA A 348 16.63 -29.38 0.09
CA ALA A 348 17.28 -28.10 -0.06
C ALA A 348 18.29 -27.83 1.05
N PRO A 349 19.23 -26.87 0.87
CA PRO A 349 20.21 -26.50 1.90
C PRO A 349 19.59 -26.15 3.26
N GLY A 350 18.41 -25.52 3.27
CA GLY A 350 17.68 -25.17 4.49
C GLY A 350 16.93 -26.34 5.14
N ARG A 351 16.97 -27.54 4.53
CA ARG A 351 16.40 -28.82 4.96
C ARG A 351 14.90 -28.84 5.33
N GLY A 352 14.18 -27.74 5.18
CA GLY A 352 12.75 -27.61 5.48
C GLY A 352 11.86 -27.56 4.23
N ASP A 353 12.45 -27.72 3.05
CA ASP A 353 11.79 -27.72 1.77
C ASP A 353 12.58 -28.55 0.75
N PHE A 354 11.99 -28.77 -0.43
CA PHE A 354 12.59 -29.55 -1.50
C PHE A 354 12.77 -28.72 -2.76
N GLU A 355 13.92 -28.92 -3.43
CA GLU A 355 14.11 -28.46 -4.80
C GLU A 355 13.78 -29.59 -5.77
N VAL A 356 12.94 -29.28 -6.75
CA VAL A 356 12.55 -30.19 -7.83
C VAL A 356 13.20 -29.69 -9.10
N THR A 357 14.09 -30.49 -9.69
CA THR A 357 14.71 -30.20 -10.99
C THR A 357 14.11 -31.12 -12.04
N THR A 358 13.44 -30.55 -13.04
CA THR A 358 12.75 -31.31 -14.08
C THR A 358 13.40 -31.10 -15.43
N THR A 359 13.72 -32.19 -16.11
CA THR A 359 14.27 -32.21 -17.47
C THR A 359 13.21 -32.71 -18.44
N LEU A 360 12.98 -31.94 -19.51
CA LEU A 360 12.00 -32.24 -20.56
C LEU A 360 12.61 -31.96 -21.93
N ALA A 361 12.45 -32.91 -22.86
CA ALA A 361 12.78 -32.70 -24.26
C ALA A 361 11.55 -32.14 -25.01
N ALA A 362 11.74 -31.05 -25.75
CA ALA A 362 10.69 -30.47 -26.57
C ALA A 362 10.33 -31.42 -27.71
N TRP A 363 9.07 -31.86 -27.77
CA TRP A 363 8.59 -32.76 -28.84
C TRP A 363 8.24 -32.02 -30.14
N ALA A 364 8.11 -30.70 -30.08
CA ALA A 364 7.74 -29.85 -31.21
C ALA A 364 8.39 -28.46 -31.04
N ASN A 365 8.42 -27.68 -32.12
CA ASN A 365 8.75 -26.27 -32.02
C ASN A 365 7.57 -25.51 -31.38
N GLY A 366 7.86 -24.51 -30.56
CA GLY A 366 6.82 -23.63 -30.03
C GLY A 366 7.14 -23.12 -28.63
N TYR A 367 6.09 -22.74 -27.92
CA TYR A 367 6.13 -22.23 -26.56
C TYR A 367 5.69 -23.33 -25.58
N TYR A 368 6.44 -23.49 -24.49
CA TYR A 368 6.24 -24.51 -23.47
C TYR A 368 6.07 -23.90 -22.08
N SER A 369 5.21 -24.50 -21.26
CA SER A 369 5.17 -24.22 -19.83
C SER A 369 4.93 -25.51 -19.07
N VAL A 370 5.79 -25.82 -18.10
CA VAL A 370 5.62 -26.97 -17.22
C VAL A 370 5.03 -26.48 -15.90
N ILE A 371 4.02 -27.19 -15.44
CA ILE A 371 3.23 -26.86 -14.27
C ILE A 371 3.39 -27.95 -13.23
N SER A 372 3.65 -27.53 -12.00
CA SER A 372 3.65 -28.40 -10.82
C SER A 372 2.63 -27.87 -9.82
N ALA A 373 1.67 -28.73 -9.46
CA ALA A 373 0.70 -28.51 -8.40
C ALA A 373 0.75 -29.71 -7.44
N PRO A 374 1.75 -29.73 -6.53
CA PRO A 374 2.16 -30.96 -5.87
C PRO A 374 1.15 -31.42 -4.80
N PHE A 375 0.31 -30.53 -4.28
CA PHE A 375 -0.63 -30.83 -3.19
C PHE A 375 -2.05 -31.10 -3.71
N ALA A 376 -2.86 -31.78 -2.91
CA ALA A 376 -4.28 -31.92 -3.18
C ALA A 376 -4.95 -30.55 -3.32
N ALA A 377 -5.99 -30.48 -4.16
CA ALA A 377 -6.81 -29.28 -4.24
C ALA A 377 -7.79 -29.25 -3.06
N HIS A 378 -8.10 -28.07 -2.51
CA HIS A 378 -9.02 -27.95 -1.37
C HIS A 378 -10.23 -27.07 -1.70
N ALA A 379 -11.38 -27.37 -1.11
CA ALA A 379 -12.53 -26.48 -1.25
C ALA A 379 -12.22 -25.15 -0.54
N PRO A 380 -12.72 -24.01 -1.02
CA PRO A 380 -12.39 -22.74 -0.39
C PRO A 380 -12.96 -22.53 1.03
N ALA A 381 -13.82 -23.44 1.50
CA ALA A 381 -14.30 -23.49 2.88
C ALA A 381 -13.26 -24.10 3.83
N ASP A 382 -12.37 -24.95 3.32
CA ASP A 382 -11.38 -25.71 4.09
C ASP A 382 -10.05 -24.97 4.26
N VAL A 383 -9.96 -23.74 3.74
CA VAL A 383 -8.74 -22.92 3.78
C VAL A 383 -8.96 -21.72 4.70
N THR A 384 -8.10 -21.59 5.71
CA THR A 384 -8.10 -20.48 6.67
C THR A 384 -7.32 -19.28 6.17
N PHE A 385 -6.29 -19.49 5.35
CA PHE A 385 -5.50 -18.42 4.74
C PHE A 385 -4.93 -18.85 3.39
N ASN A 386 -4.83 -17.93 2.44
CA ASN A 386 -4.13 -18.10 1.18
C ASN A 386 -3.21 -16.90 0.95
N LEU A 387 -2.07 -17.12 0.31
CA LEU A 387 -1.15 -16.04 -0.05
C LEU A 387 -0.59 -16.24 -1.45
N LEU A 388 -0.85 -15.26 -2.31
CA LEU A 388 -0.16 -15.01 -3.56
C LEU A 388 0.03 -13.48 -3.65
N PRO A 389 1.16 -12.97 -3.14
CA PRO A 389 1.34 -11.54 -2.93
C PRO A 389 1.57 -10.81 -4.25
N PRO A 390 1.24 -9.51 -4.32
CA PRO A 390 0.65 -8.68 -3.27
C PRO A 390 -0.89 -8.75 -3.30
N LEU A 391 -1.49 -9.46 -4.25
CA LEU A 391 -2.91 -9.34 -4.56
C LEU A 391 -3.82 -10.15 -3.63
N TYR A 392 -3.42 -11.37 -3.32
CA TYR A 392 -4.29 -12.35 -2.67
C TYR A 392 -3.70 -12.74 -1.32
N GLN A 393 -4.40 -12.35 -0.25
CA GLN A 393 -4.04 -12.56 1.15
C GLN A 393 -5.32 -12.69 1.97
N PHE A 394 -5.25 -13.24 3.19
CA PHE A 394 -6.44 -13.72 3.92
C PHE A 394 -7.13 -14.82 3.13
N GLN A 395 -8.42 -14.71 2.82
CA GLN A 395 -9.13 -15.62 1.94
C GLN A 395 -9.56 -14.91 0.64
N ARG A 396 -8.94 -13.75 0.33
CA ARG A 396 -9.15 -13.02 -0.93
C ARG A 396 -8.53 -13.85 -2.04
N ARG A 397 -9.31 -14.08 -3.08
CA ARG A 397 -8.91 -14.89 -4.23
C ARG A 397 -9.40 -14.27 -5.53
N PRO A 398 -8.74 -14.55 -6.66
CA PRO A 398 -9.24 -14.08 -7.95
C PRO A 398 -10.62 -14.67 -8.28
N VAL A 399 -11.32 -13.99 -9.19
CA VAL A 399 -12.50 -14.57 -9.85
C VAL A 399 -12.02 -15.56 -10.92
N GLY A 400 -12.05 -16.85 -10.55
CA GLY A 400 -11.51 -17.95 -11.36
C GLY A 400 -9.98 -18.03 -11.29
N ALA A 401 -9.41 -19.11 -11.83
CA ALA A 401 -7.95 -19.26 -11.85
C ALA A 401 -7.28 -18.10 -12.61
N LYS A 402 -6.22 -17.56 -12.01
CA LYS A 402 -5.38 -16.49 -12.56
C LYS A 402 -3.92 -16.77 -12.24
N MET A 403 -3.04 -16.33 -13.12
CA MET A 403 -1.59 -16.32 -12.87
C MET A 403 -1.14 -14.94 -12.37
N VAL A 404 -0.22 -14.93 -11.41
CA VAL A 404 0.57 -13.76 -11.03
C VAL A 404 2.06 -14.08 -11.27
N PRO A 405 2.76 -13.36 -12.16
CA PRO A 405 4.19 -13.60 -12.45
C PRO A 405 5.12 -13.19 -11.31
N ASP A 406 6.29 -13.81 -11.20
CA ASP A 406 7.33 -13.48 -10.20
C ASP A 406 7.76 -12.02 -10.23
N THR A 407 7.78 -11.39 -11.40
CA THR A 407 8.18 -9.98 -11.56
C THR A 407 7.27 -8.98 -10.83
N VAL A 408 6.01 -9.35 -10.57
CA VAL A 408 5.04 -8.55 -9.81
C VAL A 408 4.68 -9.17 -8.46
N THR A 409 5.28 -10.32 -8.11
CA THR A 409 5.06 -11.04 -6.85
C THR A 409 6.25 -10.75 -5.92
N PRO A 410 6.14 -9.85 -4.91
CA PRO A 410 7.27 -9.48 -4.06
C PRO A 410 7.95 -10.66 -3.37
N GLN A 411 7.15 -11.68 -3.04
CA GLN A 411 7.60 -12.99 -2.57
C GLN A 411 7.20 -14.03 -3.62
N PRO A 412 8.11 -14.48 -4.51
CA PRO A 412 7.80 -15.41 -5.62
C PRO A 412 7.33 -16.81 -5.16
N LEU A 413 6.11 -16.88 -4.60
CA LEU A 413 5.49 -18.08 -4.05
C LEU A 413 3.96 -17.99 -4.11
N SER A 414 3.33 -19.16 -3.94
CA SER A 414 1.92 -19.27 -3.58
C SER A 414 1.75 -20.30 -2.47
N LEU A 415 0.91 -20.03 -1.48
CA LEU A 415 0.62 -20.95 -0.37
C LEU A 415 -0.84 -20.90 0.07
N ILE A 416 -1.27 -21.96 0.74
CA ILE A 416 -2.52 -22.04 1.51
C ILE A 416 -2.23 -22.59 2.91
N GLU A 417 -3.10 -22.21 3.84
CA GLU A 417 -3.16 -22.72 5.21
C GLU A 417 -4.48 -23.48 5.40
N LEU A 418 -4.36 -24.71 5.90
CA LEU A 418 -5.47 -25.53 6.34
C LEU A 418 -5.61 -25.39 7.86
N PRO A 419 -6.86 -25.37 8.38
CA PRO A 419 -7.11 -25.34 9.81
C PRO A 419 -6.59 -26.62 10.47
N PRO A 420 -6.39 -26.60 11.80
CA PRO A 420 -6.21 -27.84 12.55
C PRO A 420 -7.44 -28.75 12.40
N ASP A 421 -7.22 -30.07 12.33
CA ASP A 421 -8.27 -31.09 12.22
C ASP A 421 -7.96 -32.30 13.12
N GLY A 422 -8.73 -32.46 14.20
CA GLY A 422 -8.53 -33.52 15.19
C GLY A 422 -7.13 -33.47 15.81
N ALA A 423 -6.27 -34.43 15.44
CA ALA A 423 -4.87 -34.51 15.89
C ALA A 423 -3.89 -33.74 14.98
N LEU A 424 -4.33 -33.16 13.86
CA LEU A 424 -3.50 -32.39 12.95
C LEU A 424 -3.42 -30.91 13.42
N PRO A 425 -2.22 -30.32 13.58
CA PRO A 425 -2.08 -28.88 13.76
C PRO A 425 -2.49 -28.14 12.48
N ALA A 426 -2.53 -26.81 12.51
CA ALA A 426 -2.62 -26.02 11.28
C ALA A 426 -1.49 -26.41 10.31
N LEU A 427 -1.79 -26.47 9.01
CA LEU A 427 -0.84 -26.90 7.99
C LEU A 427 -0.69 -25.83 6.93
N THR A 428 0.53 -25.39 6.66
CA THR A 428 0.81 -24.49 5.53
C THR A 428 1.55 -25.23 4.43
N LEU A 429 1.04 -25.15 3.21
CA LEU A 429 1.57 -25.84 2.02
C LEU A 429 1.70 -24.85 0.86
N GLY A 430 2.77 -24.99 0.07
CA GLY A 430 3.00 -24.08 -1.04
C GLY A 430 4.16 -24.45 -1.94
N VAL A 431 4.30 -23.63 -2.98
CA VAL A 431 5.36 -23.69 -3.98
C VAL A 431 6.02 -22.33 -4.09
N ALA A 432 7.31 -22.30 -4.41
CA ALA A 432 8.07 -21.07 -4.65
C ALA A 432 8.99 -21.21 -5.86
N ALA A 433 9.38 -20.08 -6.44
CA ALA A 433 10.48 -20.05 -7.40
C ALA A 433 11.75 -20.58 -6.75
N SER A 434 12.59 -21.28 -7.53
CA SER A 434 13.97 -21.49 -7.11
C SER A 434 14.73 -20.18 -7.32
N PRO A 435 15.41 -19.62 -6.30
CA PRO A 435 16.20 -18.40 -6.46
C PRO A 435 17.25 -18.53 -7.57
N ALA A 436 17.77 -19.74 -7.79
CA ALA A 436 18.74 -20.01 -8.86
C ALA A 436 18.15 -19.90 -10.28
N GLY A 437 16.82 -19.81 -10.42
CA GLY A 437 16.12 -19.58 -11.68
C GLY A 437 15.68 -18.13 -11.89
N ILE A 438 15.89 -17.24 -10.91
CA ILE A 438 15.59 -15.80 -11.03
C ILE A 438 16.92 -15.07 -11.27
N PRO A 439 17.14 -14.47 -12.46
CA PRO A 439 18.36 -13.72 -12.73
C PRO A 439 18.38 -12.41 -11.93
N PHE A 440 19.58 -11.86 -11.70
CA PHE A 440 19.74 -10.53 -11.12
C PHE A 440 19.44 -9.44 -12.17
N GLU A 441 18.16 -9.31 -12.51
CA GLU A 441 17.64 -8.36 -13.50
C GLU A 441 16.48 -7.58 -12.89
N TRP A 442 16.40 -6.28 -13.14
CA TRP A 442 15.27 -5.51 -12.67
C TRP A 442 13.95 -6.05 -13.29
N PRO A 443 12.94 -6.38 -12.47
CA PRO A 443 11.69 -6.94 -12.98
C PRO A 443 10.95 -5.98 -13.92
N HIS A 444 10.45 -6.50 -15.03
CA HIS A 444 9.62 -5.79 -16.00
C HIS A 444 8.60 -6.73 -16.66
N VAL A 445 7.79 -6.18 -17.57
CA VAL A 445 6.62 -6.85 -18.16
C VAL A 445 6.92 -8.03 -19.09
N ARG A 446 8.21 -8.37 -19.32
CA ARG A 446 8.64 -9.37 -20.31
C ARG A 446 9.72 -10.35 -19.84
N ASN A 447 10.25 -10.22 -18.62
CA ASN A 447 11.33 -11.08 -18.11
C ASN A 447 10.90 -11.96 -16.93
N ALA A 448 9.60 -12.18 -16.74
CA ALA A 448 9.13 -13.12 -15.74
C ALA A 448 9.56 -14.54 -16.09
N ARG A 449 10.07 -15.26 -15.09
CA ARG A 449 10.57 -16.64 -15.21
C ARG A 449 9.57 -17.65 -14.64
N TYR A 450 8.75 -17.20 -13.70
CA TYR A 450 7.79 -18.03 -12.98
C TYR A 450 6.40 -17.40 -12.99
N GLY A 451 5.40 -18.25 -13.10
CA GLY A 451 4.00 -17.90 -12.85
C GLY A 451 3.48 -18.66 -11.65
N PHE A 452 2.63 -18.02 -10.84
CA PHE A 452 1.99 -18.66 -9.69
C PHE A 452 0.48 -18.56 -9.79
N ALA A 453 -0.22 -19.60 -9.35
CA ALA A 453 -1.69 -19.62 -9.22
C ALA A 453 -2.11 -20.18 -7.86
N LEU A 454 -3.20 -19.65 -7.32
CA LEU A 454 -3.85 -20.16 -6.10
C LEU A 454 -4.93 -21.20 -6.40
N GLN A 455 -5.49 -21.20 -7.61
CA GLN A 455 -6.63 -22.02 -7.98
C GLN A 455 -6.28 -22.96 -9.13
N ALA A 456 -6.74 -24.20 -9.01
CA ALA A 456 -6.82 -25.15 -10.11
C ALA A 456 -7.88 -24.70 -11.13
N ASP A 457 -7.96 -25.39 -12.27
CA ASP A 457 -8.89 -25.09 -13.35
C ASP A 457 -10.38 -25.14 -12.93
N ASP A 458 -10.71 -25.92 -11.90
CA ASP A 458 -12.05 -26.07 -11.35
C ASP A 458 -12.40 -25.03 -10.25
N GLY A 459 -11.43 -24.17 -9.90
CA GLY A 459 -11.58 -23.13 -8.88
C GLY A 459 -11.29 -23.57 -7.44
N ARG A 460 -10.97 -24.86 -7.19
CA ARG A 460 -10.43 -25.31 -5.88
C ARG A 460 -9.06 -24.68 -5.63
N LEU A 461 -8.70 -24.52 -4.35
CA LEU A 461 -7.44 -23.92 -3.95
C LEU A 461 -6.32 -24.97 -4.00
N GLN A 462 -5.33 -24.72 -4.85
CA GLN A 462 -4.19 -25.59 -5.08
C GLN A 462 -3.00 -24.72 -5.52
N PRO A 463 -2.03 -24.45 -4.64
CA PRO A 463 -0.83 -23.71 -5.01
C PRO A 463 -0.10 -24.38 -6.18
N ALA A 464 0.15 -23.61 -7.24
CA ALA A 464 0.77 -24.11 -8.46
C ALA A 464 1.85 -23.15 -8.98
N VAL A 465 2.90 -23.72 -9.54
CA VAL A 465 4.01 -23.00 -10.19
C VAL A 465 4.09 -23.38 -11.67
N PHE A 466 4.30 -22.38 -12.51
CA PHE A 466 4.44 -22.47 -13.96
C PHE A 466 5.86 -22.02 -14.31
N GLN A 467 6.62 -22.85 -15.03
CA GLN A 467 7.95 -22.48 -15.51
C GLN A 467 8.26 -23.12 -16.88
N PRO A 468 8.72 -22.34 -17.86
CA PRO A 468 8.64 -20.87 -17.92
C PRO A 468 7.18 -20.41 -18.06
N VAL A 469 6.92 -19.11 -17.99
CA VAL A 469 5.57 -18.57 -18.30
C VAL A 469 5.35 -18.62 -19.82
N LEU A 470 4.27 -19.26 -20.23
CA LEU A 470 3.97 -19.52 -21.64
C LEU A 470 3.89 -18.22 -22.47
N GLY A 471 4.67 -18.15 -23.54
CA GLY A 471 4.71 -17.01 -24.48
C GLY A 471 5.85 -16.02 -24.23
N PHE A 472 6.55 -16.10 -23.10
CA PHE A 472 7.82 -15.37 -22.91
C PHE A 472 8.97 -16.01 -23.68
N GLU A 473 10.07 -15.28 -23.80
CA GLU A 473 11.21 -15.66 -24.63
C GLU A 473 11.83 -17.02 -24.23
N ASP A 474 11.96 -17.28 -22.92
CA ASP A 474 12.50 -18.52 -22.37
C ASP A 474 11.56 -19.72 -22.49
N SER A 475 10.28 -19.49 -22.83
CA SER A 475 9.34 -20.55 -23.17
C SER A 475 9.43 -21.04 -24.61
N ARG A 476 10.17 -20.33 -25.48
CA ARG A 476 10.28 -20.69 -26.91
C ARG A 476 11.36 -21.75 -27.14
N TRP A 477 10.96 -22.99 -27.34
CA TRP A 477 11.88 -24.13 -27.52
C TRP A 477 11.82 -24.70 -28.93
N ARG A 478 12.93 -25.32 -29.36
CA ARG A 478 13.00 -26.08 -30.62
C ARG A 478 12.87 -27.56 -30.36
N ALA A 479 12.20 -28.26 -31.26
CA ALA A 479 12.04 -29.72 -31.20
C ALA A 479 13.41 -30.41 -31.04
N GLY A 480 13.49 -31.34 -30.09
CA GLY A 480 14.71 -32.07 -29.73
C GLY A 480 15.60 -31.39 -28.68
N GLU A 481 15.40 -30.10 -28.39
CA GLU A 481 16.12 -29.44 -27.30
C GLU A 481 15.65 -29.96 -25.94
N THR A 482 16.60 -30.17 -25.04
CA THR A 482 16.34 -30.57 -23.67
C THR A 482 16.51 -29.38 -22.74
N HIS A 483 15.47 -29.10 -21.95
CA HIS A 483 15.41 -27.96 -21.04
C HIS A 483 15.34 -28.44 -19.59
N THR A 484 15.99 -27.71 -18.69
CA THR A 484 16.02 -28.00 -17.25
C THR A 484 15.33 -26.89 -16.49
N LEU A 485 14.30 -27.26 -15.74
CA LEU A 485 13.42 -26.40 -14.97
C LEU A 485 13.61 -26.68 -13.48
N ARG A 486 13.29 -25.71 -12.62
CA ARG A 486 13.52 -25.82 -11.18
C ARG A 486 12.54 -25.01 -10.34
N TRP A 487 11.96 -25.62 -9.32
CA TRP A 487 11.10 -24.94 -8.36
C TRP A 487 11.22 -25.54 -6.96
N ARG A 488 10.60 -24.88 -5.99
CA ARG A 488 10.62 -25.28 -4.58
C ARG A 488 9.24 -25.77 -4.15
N VAL A 489 9.21 -26.82 -3.35
CA VAL A 489 8.00 -27.38 -2.74
C VAL A 489 8.20 -27.42 -1.24
N PHE A 490 7.25 -26.86 -0.48
CA PHE A 490 7.32 -26.81 0.98
C PHE A 490 5.95 -27.10 1.61
N ALA A 491 5.99 -27.71 2.78
CA ALA A 491 4.83 -27.96 3.64
C ALA A 491 5.33 -27.96 5.09
N ARG A 492 4.56 -27.37 6.00
CA ARG A 492 4.94 -27.19 7.41
C ARG A 492 3.73 -27.36 8.31
N ALA A 493 3.96 -28.01 9.46
CA ALA A 493 3.06 -27.87 10.60
C ALA A 493 3.27 -26.47 11.21
N GLY A 494 2.20 -25.71 11.31
CA GLY A 494 2.20 -24.32 11.74
C GLY A 494 1.52 -23.39 10.75
N ASP A 495 1.42 -22.13 11.16
CA ASP A 495 0.71 -21.11 10.41
C ASP A 495 1.52 -20.51 9.24
N TRP A 496 0.83 -19.70 8.45
CA TRP A 496 1.38 -19.05 7.26
C TRP A 496 2.49 -18.04 7.58
N ARG A 497 2.52 -17.44 8.79
CA ARG A 497 3.45 -16.36 9.18
C ARG A 497 4.85 -16.92 9.33
N ASP A 498 5.01 -17.97 10.13
CA ASP A 498 6.30 -18.64 10.31
C ASP A 498 6.79 -19.30 9.02
N THR A 499 5.84 -19.78 8.19
CA THR A 499 6.15 -20.34 6.86
C THR A 499 6.65 -19.27 5.89
N LEU A 500 6.04 -18.07 5.88
CA LEU A 500 6.51 -16.94 5.08
C LEU A 500 7.86 -16.41 5.57
N ALA A 501 8.08 -16.35 6.88
CA ALA A 501 9.38 -16.00 7.46
C ALA A 501 10.46 -16.99 7.04
N TYR A 502 10.16 -18.29 7.11
CA TYR A 502 11.02 -19.34 6.59
C TYR A 502 11.32 -19.17 5.10
N ALA A 503 10.31 -18.94 4.26
CA ALA A 503 10.51 -18.74 2.82
C ALA A 503 11.42 -17.53 2.56
N THR A 504 11.16 -16.40 3.22
CA THR A 504 11.95 -15.17 3.12
C THR A 504 13.43 -15.41 3.46
N GLN A 505 13.71 -16.10 4.57
CA GLN A 505 15.08 -16.26 5.08
C GLN A 505 15.83 -17.47 4.51
N ARG A 506 15.12 -18.57 4.21
CA ARG A 506 15.73 -19.87 3.91
C ARG A 506 15.54 -20.32 2.47
N ILE A 507 14.47 -19.88 1.81
CA ILE A 507 14.30 -20.08 0.37
C ILE A 507 14.96 -18.92 -0.37
N PHE A 508 14.52 -17.69 -0.11
CA PHE A 508 15.00 -16.50 -0.83
C PHE A 508 16.29 -15.88 -0.24
N ASN A 509 16.79 -16.42 0.88
CA ASN A 509 18.04 -16.01 1.52
C ASN A 509 18.13 -14.49 1.80
N VAL A 510 17.02 -13.88 2.17
CA VAL A 510 17.00 -12.47 2.61
C VAL A 510 17.67 -12.41 3.98
N THR A 511 18.79 -11.69 4.05
CA THR A 511 19.59 -11.48 5.25
C THR A 511 19.94 -10.01 5.42
N ASP A 512 20.40 -9.61 6.60
CA ASP A 512 20.94 -8.28 6.85
C ASP A 512 22.35 -8.10 6.21
N TYR A 513 22.39 -7.80 4.91
CA TYR A 513 23.63 -7.56 4.16
C TYR A 513 23.89 -6.09 3.81
N ARG A 514 22.91 -5.20 4.02
CA ARG A 514 23.07 -3.78 3.68
C ARG A 514 23.91 -3.04 4.73
N HIS A 515 24.67 -2.07 4.24
CA HIS A 515 25.44 -1.12 5.04
C HIS A 515 25.39 0.27 4.36
N PRO A 516 25.66 1.36 5.10
CA PRO A 516 25.77 2.69 4.52
C PRO A 516 26.81 2.76 3.39
N VAL A 517 26.54 3.58 2.36
CA VAL A 517 27.42 3.75 1.19
C VAL A 517 28.18 5.07 1.29
N GLU A 518 27.53 6.20 0.97
CA GLU A 518 28.17 7.52 1.04
C GLU A 518 27.87 8.29 2.33
N GLN A 519 26.70 8.05 2.92
CA GLN A 519 26.18 8.83 4.04
C GLN A 519 25.64 7.90 5.12
N SER A 520 25.88 8.23 6.39
CA SER A 520 25.13 7.64 7.49
C SER A 520 23.68 8.12 7.46
N ILE A 521 22.77 7.39 8.10
CA ILE A 521 21.35 7.77 8.18
C ILE A 521 21.19 9.08 8.94
N THR A 522 22.02 9.34 9.97
CA THR A 522 22.06 10.63 10.66
C THR A 522 22.41 11.77 9.71
N ARG A 523 23.42 11.56 8.85
CA ARG A 523 23.82 12.58 7.88
C ARG A 523 22.75 12.78 6.82
N ALA A 524 22.07 11.72 6.38
CA ALA A 524 20.93 11.83 5.47
C ALA A 524 19.77 12.64 6.09
N ALA A 525 19.40 12.40 7.35
CA ALA A 525 18.38 13.18 8.05
C ALA A 525 18.75 14.68 8.12
N ARG A 526 20.01 14.99 8.47
CA ARG A 526 20.50 16.37 8.50
C ARG A 526 20.55 17.03 7.11
N ASN A 527 20.91 16.28 6.07
CA ASN A 527 20.85 16.77 4.69
C ASN A 527 19.40 17.12 4.28
N ILE A 528 18.41 16.36 4.78
CA ILE A 528 16.99 16.65 4.56
C ILE A 528 16.54 17.89 5.35
N PHE A 529 17.05 18.14 6.56
CA PHE A 529 16.79 19.40 7.29
C PHE A 529 17.19 20.60 6.45
N THR A 530 18.40 20.57 5.87
CA THR A 530 18.89 21.60 4.96
C THR A 530 18.10 21.67 3.67
N LEU A 531 17.70 20.53 3.09
CA LEU A 531 16.89 20.51 1.87
C LEU A 531 15.55 21.22 2.06
N MET A 532 14.86 20.99 3.18
CA MET A 532 13.56 21.63 3.43
C MET A 532 13.62 23.16 3.48
N THR A 533 14.76 23.74 3.86
CA THR A 533 14.94 25.20 3.92
C THR A 533 15.47 25.81 2.63
N ASP A 534 15.95 24.99 1.69
CA ASP A 534 16.38 25.44 0.38
C ASP A 534 15.19 26.05 -0.41
N GLU A 535 15.42 27.23 -1.00
CA GLU A 535 14.39 28.00 -1.70
C GLU A 535 14.00 27.40 -3.06
N ASP A 536 14.88 26.63 -3.69
CA ASP A 536 14.69 26.08 -5.03
C ASP A 536 14.38 24.58 -4.98
N ALA A 537 15.25 23.79 -4.35
CA ALA A 537 15.22 22.33 -4.28
C ALA A 537 14.30 21.80 -3.16
N GLY A 538 14.04 22.59 -2.11
CA GLY A 538 13.14 22.19 -1.03
C GLY A 538 11.66 22.17 -1.42
N GLY A 539 11.31 22.87 -2.51
CA GLY A 539 9.97 22.93 -3.06
C GLY A 539 8.93 23.49 -2.12
N TRP A 540 9.19 24.67 -1.56
CA TRP A 540 8.32 25.36 -0.61
C TRP A 540 7.64 26.57 -1.25
N ASP A 541 6.32 26.71 -1.07
CA ASP A 541 5.59 27.94 -1.39
C ASP A 541 5.34 28.74 -0.11
N ALA A 542 6.03 29.88 0.01
CA ALA A 542 5.92 30.74 1.19
C ALA A 542 4.55 31.41 1.34
N ARG A 543 3.83 31.68 0.23
CA ARG A 543 2.49 32.29 0.27
C ARG A 543 1.46 31.27 0.75
N LEU A 544 1.54 30.03 0.25
CA LEU A 544 0.60 28.96 0.59
C LEU A 544 1.01 28.21 1.87
N LYS A 545 2.21 28.47 2.39
CA LYS A 545 2.79 27.88 3.60
C LYS A 545 2.91 26.36 3.54
N GLY A 546 3.36 25.82 2.40
CA GLY A 546 3.47 24.37 2.24
C GLY A 546 4.40 23.91 1.12
N PHE A 547 4.70 22.61 1.10
CA PHE A 547 5.52 22.00 0.06
C PHE A 547 4.72 21.79 -1.23
N TRP A 548 5.34 21.95 -2.39
CA TRP A 548 4.69 21.76 -3.68
C TRP A 548 4.11 20.34 -3.81
N ASN A 549 2.83 20.30 -4.16
CA ASN A 549 2.21 19.11 -4.68
C ASN A 549 2.52 19.03 -6.18
N ILE A 550 3.24 17.98 -6.58
CA ILE A 550 3.67 17.84 -7.97
C ILE A 550 2.58 17.25 -8.87
N GLU A 551 1.50 16.74 -8.30
CA GLU A 551 0.42 16.04 -9.00
C GLU A 551 -0.67 17.02 -9.45
N ALA A 552 -0.82 18.17 -8.78
CA ALA A 552 -1.76 19.22 -9.18
C ALA A 552 -1.09 20.61 -9.28
N PRO A 553 -1.39 21.39 -10.33
CA PRO A 553 -0.76 22.69 -10.52
C PRO A 553 -1.19 23.67 -9.43
N GLY A 554 -0.24 24.50 -8.97
CA GLY A 554 -0.47 25.57 -8.00
C GLY A 554 -0.94 25.09 -6.63
N THR A 555 -0.69 23.82 -6.30
CA THR A 555 -1.16 23.17 -5.08
C THR A 555 0.02 22.90 -4.14
N VAL A 556 -0.21 23.05 -2.83
CA VAL A 556 0.72 22.61 -1.78
C VAL A 556 0.14 21.48 -0.96
N THR A 557 0.98 20.72 -0.25
CA THR A 557 0.55 19.61 0.60
C THR A 557 1.38 19.48 1.87
N HIS A 558 0.71 19.20 2.99
CA HIS A 558 1.33 18.81 4.26
C HIS A 558 0.99 17.36 4.59
N SER A 559 1.90 16.46 4.25
CA SER A 559 1.75 15.01 4.45
C SER A 559 2.25 14.53 5.83
N ALA A 560 3.31 15.14 6.37
CA ALA A 560 3.86 14.83 7.69
C ALA A 560 4.29 16.10 8.47
N PRO A 561 3.36 16.99 8.82
CA PRO A 561 3.69 18.28 9.41
C PRO A 561 4.46 18.21 10.75
N LEU A 562 4.27 17.18 11.58
CA LEU A 562 5.04 17.06 12.83
C LEU A 562 6.52 16.76 12.57
N ALA A 563 6.88 16.15 11.44
CA ALA A 563 8.28 15.92 11.10
C ALA A 563 9.03 17.24 10.86
N VAL A 564 8.34 18.26 10.31
CA VAL A 564 8.90 19.61 10.12
C VAL A 564 9.14 20.29 11.47
N VAL A 565 8.18 20.17 12.40
CA VAL A 565 8.33 20.71 13.76
C VAL A 565 9.43 19.97 14.53
N SER A 566 9.44 18.64 14.46
CA SER A 566 10.44 17.77 15.07
C SER A 566 11.86 18.10 14.58
N ALA A 567 12.04 18.38 13.29
CA ALA A 567 13.32 18.80 12.72
C ALA A 567 13.87 20.05 13.41
N ALA A 568 13.05 21.10 13.57
CA ALA A 568 13.46 22.33 14.24
C ALA A 568 13.83 22.10 15.72
N VAL A 569 13.04 21.28 16.42
CA VAL A 569 13.26 20.99 17.85
C VAL A 569 14.50 20.13 18.08
N LEU A 570 14.71 19.10 17.25
CA LEU A 570 15.88 18.21 17.35
C LEU A 570 17.17 18.93 16.94
N ALA A 571 17.13 19.75 15.88
CA ALA A 571 18.28 20.54 15.45
C ALA A 571 18.63 21.68 16.43
N ASP A 572 17.71 22.00 17.36
CA ASP A 572 17.76 23.20 18.21
C ASP A 572 17.87 24.49 17.36
N ASP A 573 17.12 24.54 16.26
CA ASP A 573 17.22 25.57 15.23
C ASP A 573 15.94 26.43 15.17
N GLU A 574 16.01 27.59 15.83
CA GLU A 574 14.92 28.58 15.83
C GLU A 574 14.66 29.16 14.43
N ALA A 575 15.68 29.26 13.56
CA ALA A 575 15.51 29.77 12.21
C ALA A 575 14.73 28.77 11.33
N LEU A 576 14.98 27.47 11.47
CA LEU A 576 14.16 26.42 10.85
C LEU A 576 12.72 26.46 11.40
N TYR A 577 12.54 26.73 12.69
CA TYR A 577 11.20 26.91 13.26
C TYR A 577 10.46 28.07 12.60
N VAL A 578 11.07 29.26 12.54
CA VAL A 578 10.43 30.45 11.96
C VAL A 578 10.15 30.29 10.48
N SER A 579 11.09 29.72 9.72
CA SER A 579 10.99 29.64 8.27
C SER A 579 10.12 28.50 7.75
N ARG A 580 9.92 27.43 8.54
CA ARG A 580 9.16 26.22 8.11
C ARG A 580 8.17 25.71 9.14
N ALA A 581 8.58 25.47 10.38
CA ALA A 581 7.70 24.84 11.37
C ALA A 581 6.50 25.72 11.75
N LEU A 582 6.72 27.01 12.04
CA LEU A 582 5.67 27.96 12.39
C LEU A 582 4.66 28.14 11.23
N PRO A 583 5.08 28.41 9.97
CA PRO A 583 4.17 28.40 8.82
C PRO A 583 3.40 27.08 8.64
N THR A 584 4.03 25.93 8.94
CA THR A 584 3.36 24.63 8.91
C THR A 584 2.26 24.52 9.97
N ILE A 585 2.51 25.02 11.19
CA ILE A 585 1.51 25.08 12.27
C ILE A 585 0.35 26.00 11.88
N GLU A 586 0.65 27.16 11.30
CA GLU A 586 -0.35 28.10 10.82
C GLU A 586 -1.23 27.49 9.71
N TYR A 587 -0.62 26.73 8.80
CA TYR A 587 -1.35 25.98 7.78
C TYR A 587 -2.35 25.01 8.42
N THR A 588 -1.91 24.20 9.39
CA THR A 588 -2.77 23.18 10.01
C THR A 588 -3.89 23.78 10.86
N LEU A 589 -3.76 25.03 11.31
CA LEU A 589 -4.84 25.73 12.01
C LEU A 589 -5.97 26.18 11.07
N THR A 590 -5.66 26.46 9.80
CA THR A 590 -6.53 27.27 8.93
C THR A 590 -6.95 26.62 7.63
N ARG A 591 -6.28 25.56 7.17
CA ARG A 591 -6.66 24.83 5.94
C ARG A 591 -7.53 23.63 6.25
N THR A 592 -8.52 23.38 5.39
CA THR A 592 -9.53 22.33 5.58
C THR A 592 -9.09 20.94 5.15
N ALA A 593 -7.95 20.83 4.46
CA ALA A 593 -7.39 19.60 3.92
C ALA A 593 -5.86 19.60 3.98
N ALA A 594 -5.25 18.42 3.80
CA ALA A 594 -3.80 18.29 3.57
C ALA A 594 -3.33 19.09 2.36
N HIS A 595 -4.19 19.24 1.36
CA HIS A 595 -3.93 19.95 0.11
C HIS A 595 -4.56 21.34 0.13
N PHE A 596 -3.89 22.31 -0.49
CA PHE A 596 -4.41 23.66 -0.64
C PHE A 596 -3.93 24.30 -1.94
N ALA A 597 -4.83 25.00 -2.62
CA ALA A 597 -4.54 25.83 -3.77
C ALA A 597 -5.35 27.13 -3.66
N LEU A 598 -4.96 28.16 -4.40
CA LEU A 598 -5.71 29.42 -4.44
C LEU A 598 -7.06 29.25 -5.17
N GLU A 599 -7.11 28.36 -6.14
CA GLU A 599 -8.28 28.09 -6.97
C GLU A 599 -8.31 26.61 -7.31
N VAL A 600 -9.49 26.08 -7.63
CA VAL A 600 -9.65 24.69 -8.06
C VAL A 600 -8.90 24.51 -9.38
N PRO A 601 -7.87 23.65 -9.44
CA PRO A 601 -7.13 23.43 -10.66
C PRO A 601 -8.04 22.95 -11.79
N LYS A 602 -7.97 23.59 -12.96
CA LYS A 602 -8.73 23.15 -14.15
C LYS A 602 -8.33 21.74 -14.60
N THR A 603 -7.06 21.40 -14.41
CA THR A 603 -6.49 20.08 -14.68
C THR A 603 -6.19 19.40 -13.36
N GLN A 604 -6.69 18.17 -13.17
CA GLN A 604 -6.58 17.39 -11.93
C GLN A 604 -7.20 18.06 -10.68
N PRO A 605 -8.51 18.38 -10.69
CA PRO A 605 -9.18 19.01 -9.54
C PRO A 605 -9.28 18.11 -8.31
N VAL A 606 -8.90 16.83 -8.42
CA VAL A 606 -9.05 15.82 -7.36
C VAL A 606 -8.26 16.12 -6.09
N TYR A 607 -7.12 16.81 -6.21
CA TYR A 607 -6.27 17.14 -5.06
C TYR A 607 -6.68 18.46 -4.38
N ALA A 608 -7.36 19.38 -5.07
CA ALA A 608 -7.77 20.66 -4.51
C ALA A 608 -9.18 21.03 -5.02
N ASP A 609 -10.20 20.53 -4.33
CA ASP A 609 -11.61 20.78 -4.63
C ASP A 609 -12.13 22.10 -4.03
N GLU A 610 -13.42 22.39 -4.23
CA GLU A 610 -14.07 23.62 -3.73
C GLU A 610 -13.99 23.80 -2.21
N LYS A 611 -13.84 22.70 -1.46
CA LYS A 611 -13.69 22.74 -0.01
C LYS A 611 -12.24 22.99 0.39
N ALA A 612 -11.29 22.36 -0.31
CA ALA A 612 -9.86 22.46 -0.05
C ALA A 612 -9.30 23.86 -0.29
N VAL A 613 -9.84 24.63 -1.25
CA VAL A 613 -9.38 25.99 -1.56
C VAL A 613 -9.91 27.08 -0.61
N ARG A 614 -10.72 26.70 0.38
CA ARG A 614 -11.27 27.61 1.40
C ARG A 614 -10.48 27.51 2.69
N LEU A 615 -10.41 28.63 3.42
CA LEU A 615 -9.92 28.64 4.78
C LEU A 615 -11.07 28.36 5.75
N ALA A 616 -10.83 27.53 6.75
CA ALA A 616 -11.74 27.35 7.87
C ALA A 616 -10.97 26.91 9.11
N THR A 617 -11.45 27.33 10.27
CA THR A 617 -10.75 27.13 11.54
C THR A 617 -11.69 26.50 12.58
N PRO A 618 -11.18 25.60 13.43
CA PRO A 618 -9.92 24.87 13.25
C PRO A 618 -10.01 23.90 12.06
N SER A 619 -8.86 23.51 11.51
CA SER A 619 -8.83 22.42 10.53
C SER A 619 -9.50 21.17 11.09
N ARG A 620 -10.28 20.49 10.23
CA ARG A 620 -10.90 19.20 10.53
C ARG A 620 -10.14 18.01 9.91
N TYR A 621 -9.05 18.27 9.19
CA TYR A 621 -8.30 17.22 8.51
C TYR A 621 -7.41 16.44 9.49
N TYR A 622 -6.70 17.15 10.36
CA TYR A 622 -5.74 16.55 11.27
C TYR A 622 -6.41 15.95 12.51
N GLY A 623 -6.10 14.69 12.80
CA GLY A 623 -6.67 13.89 13.90
C GLY A 623 -6.05 14.18 15.27
N ALA A 624 -6.48 13.43 16.29
CA ALA A 624 -6.06 13.67 17.67
C ALA A 624 -4.56 13.44 17.87
N ALA A 625 -3.99 12.44 17.17
CA ALA A 625 -2.55 12.16 17.16
C ALA A 625 -1.71 13.37 16.74
N TYR A 626 -2.15 14.12 15.72
CA TYR A 626 -1.46 15.32 15.27
C TYR A 626 -1.48 16.41 16.35
N TRP A 627 -2.66 16.76 16.88
CA TRP A 627 -2.80 17.85 17.83
C TRP A 627 -2.10 17.56 19.17
N GLN A 628 -2.17 16.31 19.66
CA GLN A 628 -1.39 15.89 20.81
C GLN A 628 0.11 15.97 20.52
N GLY A 629 0.55 15.53 19.35
CA GLY A 629 1.96 15.58 18.99
C GLY A 629 2.50 17.00 18.85
N LEU A 630 1.67 17.92 18.34
CA LEU A 630 2.01 19.33 18.29
C LEU A 630 2.15 19.94 19.68
N ASP A 631 1.22 19.65 20.61
CA ASP A 631 1.34 20.06 22.01
C ASP A 631 2.64 19.57 22.64
N SER A 632 2.97 18.30 22.41
CA SER A 632 4.19 17.70 22.94
C SER A 632 5.47 18.35 22.39
N LEU A 633 5.50 18.72 21.11
CA LEU A 633 6.68 19.33 20.47
C LEU A 633 6.84 20.83 20.77
N LEU A 634 5.76 21.56 21.06
CA LEU A 634 5.82 22.99 21.40
C LEU A 634 6.08 23.27 22.89
N GLY A 635 6.21 22.21 23.69
CA GLY A 635 6.22 22.27 25.15
C GLY A 635 4.86 21.79 25.68
N PRO A 636 4.79 20.60 26.31
CA PRO A 636 3.53 20.03 26.78
C PRO A 636 2.75 21.02 27.66
N GLY A 637 1.50 21.31 27.29
CA GLY A 637 0.64 22.25 28.01
C GLY A 637 1.00 23.73 27.87
N ALA A 638 2.05 24.08 27.12
CA ALA A 638 2.44 25.47 26.90
C ALA A 638 1.41 26.23 26.05
N ASN A 639 0.63 25.52 25.23
CA ASN A 639 -0.47 26.04 24.43
C ASN A 639 -1.79 25.30 24.77
N PRO A 640 -2.47 25.65 25.88
CA PRO A 640 -3.60 24.87 26.40
C PRO A 640 -4.74 24.59 25.40
N TRP A 641 -4.92 25.48 24.42
CA TRP A 641 -5.93 25.33 23.36
C TRP A 641 -5.67 24.15 22.41
N LEU A 642 -4.45 23.62 22.32
CA LEU A 642 -4.13 22.40 21.56
C LEU A 642 -4.79 21.16 22.15
N ALA A 643 -4.84 21.06 23.48
CA ALA A 643 -5.52 19.96 24.15
C ALA A 643 -7.01 19.89 23.78
N ASP A 644 -7.67 21.05 23.66
CA ASP A 644 -9.06 21.13 23.23
C ASP A 644 -9.25 20.77 21.74
N LEU A 645 -8.26 21.05 20.88
CA LEU A 645 -8.27 20.58 19.49
C LEU A 645 -8.12 19.06 19.41
N ALA A 646 -7.20 18.47 20.17
CA ALA A 646 -7.03 17.02 20.24
C ALA A 646 -8.32 16.31 20.71
N ARG A 647 -8.96 16.81 21.78
CA ARG A 647 -10.24 16.29 22.27
C ARG A 647 -11.37 16.42 21.26
N ARG A 648 -11.44 17.54 20.53
CA ARG A 648 -12.44 17.74 19.46
C ARG A 648 -12.21 16.80 18.29
N ALA A 649 -10.97 16.65 17.85
CA ALA A 649 -10.59 15.74 16.77
C ALA A 649 -10.93 14.28 17.11
N ALA A 650 -10.59 13.82 18.32
CA ALA A 650 -10.93 12.47 18.79
C ALA A 650 -12.45 12.21 18.83
N ARG A 651 -13.26 13.22 19.19
CA ARG A 651 -14.73 13.11 19.17
C ARG A 651 -15.30 13.06 17.76
N ALA A 652 -14.70 13.80 16.83
CA ALA A 652 -15.12 13.82 15.42
C ALA A 652 -14.73 12.54 14.68
N GLY A 653 -13.63 11.91 15.10
CA GLY A 653 -13.00 10.79 14.41
C GLY A 653 -12.12 11.27 13.25
N SER A 654 -11.16 10.43 12.86
CA SER A 654 -10.30 10.67 11.71
C SER A 654 -11.09 10.77 10.41
N VAL A 655 -10.75 11.75 9.56
CA VAL A 655 -11.26 11.84 8.17
C VAL A 655 -10.71 10.73 7.29
N GLN A 656 -9.58 10.13 7.68
CA GLN A 656 -8.98 8.98 7.00
C GLN A 656 -9.50 7.69 7.61
N HIS A 657 -10.24 6.93 6.82
CA HIS A 657 -10.96 5.73 7.27
C HIS A 657 -10.04 4.60 7.76
N TRP A 658 -8.78 4.56 7.31
CA TRP A 658 -7.80 3.54 7.72
C TRP A 658 -7.15 3.84 9.08
N ILE A 659 -7.30 5.04 9.64
CA ILE A 659 -6.79 5.35 10.99
C ILE A 659 -7.75 4.74 12.02
N PRO A 660 -7.29 3.78 12.84
CA PRO A 660 -8.15 3.15 13.84
C PRO A 660 -8.60 4.13 14.92
N LYS A 661 -9.82 3.97 15.41
CA LYS A 661 -10.37 4.78 16.51
C LYS A 661 -9.53 4.70 17.79
N PHE A 662 -8.92 3.54 18.06
CA PHE A 662 -8.07 3.37 19.25
C PHE A 662 -6.80 4.22 19.16
N SER A 663 -6.30 4.55 17.96
CA SER A 663 -5.15 5.43 17.77
C SER A 663 -5.44 6.85 18.24
N ASP A 664 -6.64 7.38 17.95
CA ASP A 664 -7.07 8.69 18.48
C ASP A 664 -7.23 8.64 20.02
N THR A 665 -7.72 7.53 20.56
CA THR A 665 -7.84 7.35 22.02
C THR A 665 -6.47 7.25 22.70
N LEU A 666 -5.49 6.57 22.08
CA LEU A 666 -4.10 6.55 22.54
C LEU A 666 -3.46 7.93 22.51
N ALA A 667 -3.77 8.76 21.51
CA ALA A 667 -3.34 10.15 21.50
C ALA A 667 -3.92 10.93 22.68
N LEU A 668 -5.19 10.74 23.02
CA LEU A 668 -5.76 11.35 24.24
C LEU A 668 -5.10 10.83 25.52
N TYR A 669 -4.80 9.54 25.60
CA TYR A 669 -4.09 8.97 26.75
C TYR A 669 -2.69 9.57 26.91
N ARG A 670 -1.95 9.78 25.80
CA ARG A 670 -0.64 10.47 25.83
C ARG A 670 -0.76 11.93 26.28
N LEU A 671 -1.85 12.61 25.93
CA LEU A 671 -2.13 13.99 26.34
C LEU A 671 -2.51 14.08 27.83
N GLU A 672 -3.35 13.16 28.29
CA GLU A 672 -3.88 13.11 29.65
C GLU A 672 -3.94 11.64 30.12
N PRO A 673 -2.89 11.12 30.81
CA PRO A 673 -2.74 9.71 31.18
C PRO A 673 -3.77 9.18 32.19
N ARG A 674 -5.03 9.12 31.78
CA ARG A 674 -6.16 8.64 32.57
C ARG A 674 -6.40 7.15 32.29
N PRO A 675 -6.49 6.29 33.33
CA PRO A 675 -6.71 4.85 33.14
C PRO A 675 -7.93 4.52 32.26
N GLU A 676 -9.01 5.30 32.35
CA GLU A 676 -10.24 5.05 31.59
C GLU A 676 -10.05 5.21 30.06
N LEU A 677 -9.10 6.07 29.65
CA LEU A 677 -8.76 6.23 28.24
C LEU A 677 -7.98 5.02 27.74
N LEU A 678 -7.05 4.49 28.53
CA LEU A 678 -6.33 3.27 28.18
C LEU A 678 -7.27 2.07 28.07
N ASP A 679 -8.17 1.90 29.03
CA ASP A 679 -9.21 0.85 28.99
C ASP A 679 -10.10 0.98 27.74
N THR A 680 -10.41 2.21 27.35
CA THR A 680 -11.19 2.48 26.14
C THR A 680 -10.41 2.15 24.87
N ALA A 681 -9.12 2.51 24.81
CA ALA A 681 -8.26 2.15 23.69
C ALA A 681 -8.13 0.62 23.57
N VAL A 682 -7.96 -0.09 24.68
CA VAL A 682 -7.91 -1.57 24.74
C VAL A 682 -9.18 -2.20 24.18
N ARG A 683 -10.37 -1.74 24.58
CA ARG A 683 -11.64 -2.26 24.03
C ARG A 683 -11.77 -1.99 22.54
N GLN A 684 -11.48 -0.76 22.10
CA GLN A 684 -11.54 -0.39 20.68
C GLN A 684 -10.53 -1.16 19.83
N ALA A 685 -9.33 -1.42 20.36
CA ALA A 685 -8.32 -2.22 19.70
C ALA A 685 -8.75 -3.68 19.58
N ALA A 686 -9.34 -4.27 20.63
CA ALA A 686 -9.89 -5.63 20.56
C ALA A 686 -10.95 -5.77 19.45
N GLU A 687 -11.89 -4.84 19.37
CA GLU A 687 -12.91 -4.81 18.30
C GLU A 687 -12.29 -4.63 16.90
N TRP A 688 -11.24 -3.82 16.80
CA TRP A 688 -10.54 -3.60 15.55
C TRP A 688 -9.73 -4.83 15.12
N VAL A 689 -9.00 -5.49 16.03
CA VAL A 689 -8.24 -6.72 15.75
C VAL A 689 -9.17 -7.82 15.28
N ALA A 690 -10.30 -8.03 15.97
CA ALA A 690 -11.29 -9.03 15.59
C ALA A 690 -11.86 -8.84 14.18
N ARG A 691 -11.92 -7.58 13.69
CA ARG A 691 -12.45 -7.25 12.36
C ARG A 691 -11.38 -7.20 11.27
N GLU A 692 -10.24 -6.59 11.55
CA GLU A 692 -9.21 -6.28 10.55
C GLU A 692 -8.13 -7.34 10.42
N ILE A 693 -7.82 -8.06 11.51
CA ILE A 693 -6.78 -9.08 11.56
C ILE A 693 -7.41 -10.47 11.54
N ASP A 694 -8.30 -10.77 12.48
CA ASP A 694 -8.89 -12.10 12.62
C ASP A 694 -10.09 -12.32 11.66
N GLY A 695 -10.67 -11.22 11.18
CA GLY A 695 -11.87 -11.24 10.35
C GLY A 695 -11.63 -11.89 8.98
N ARG A 696 -12.59 -12.71 8.54
CA ARG A 696 -12.57 -13.34 7.21
C ARG A 696 -12.71 -12.29 6.10
N LYS A 697 -11.76 -12.24 5.17
CA LYS A 697 -11.76 -11.32 4.02
C LYS A 697 -11.69 -12.12 2.71
N THR A 698 -12.76 -12.13 1.93
CA THR A 698 -12.89 -12.98 0.71
C THR A 698 -12.98 -12.22 -0.61
N GLY A 699 -13.38 -10.94 -0.59
CA GLY A 699 -13.57 -10.16 -1.81
C GLY A 699 -12.26 -9.81 -2.51
N ASP A 700 -12.21 -10.00 -3.83
CA ASP A 700 -11.18 -9.43 -4.68
C ASP A 700 -11.37 -7.90 -4.73
N ILE A 701 -10.37 -7.16 -4.25
CA ILE A 701 -10.38 -5.69 -4.21
C ILE A 701 -9.72 -5.06 -5.45
N GLY A 702 -9.30 -5.88 -6.41
CA GLY A 702 -8.58 -5.45 -7.61
C GLY A 702 -7.15 -5.02 -7.32
N TYR A 703 -6.52 -4.33 -8.27
CA TYR A 703 -5.10 -3.98 -8.23
C TYR A 703 -4.84 -2.47 -8.07
N ALA A 704 -5.90 -1.66 -7.94
CA ALA A 704 -5.82 -0.20 -7.77
C ALA A 704 -5.70 0.29 -6.31
N PRO A 705 -6.21 -0.40 -5.27
CA PRO A 705 -6.08 0.06 -3.89
C PRO A 705 -4.61 0.11 -3.41
N PHE A 706 -4.34 0.92 -2.38
CA PHE A 706 -3.01 1.05 -1.79
C PHE A 706 -2.65 -0.18 -0.96
N TYR A 707 -1.47 -0.73 -1.18
CA TYR A 707 -1.02 -1.93 -0.47
C TYR A 707 -0.96 -1.72 1.04
N ASN A 708 -0.33 -0.62 1.49
CA ASN A 708 0.04 -0.41 2.88
C ASN A 708 -1.11 0.02 3.82
N HIS A 709 -2.35 0.13 3.33
CA HIS A 709 -3.53 0.33 4.19
C HIS A 709 -4.83 -0.34 3.71
N ASP A 710 -4.98 -0.66 2.41
CA ASP A 710 -6.19 -1.35 1.91
C ASP A 710 -6.00 -2.88 1.88
N PHE A 711 -4.81 -3.33 1.50
CA PHE A 711 -4.49 -4.76 1.49
C PHE A 711 -4.16 -5.26 2.90
N ILE A 712 -3.33 -4.51 3.62
CA ILE A 712 -2.84 -4.86 4.96
C ILE A 712 -3.44 -3.95 6.04
N PRO A 713 -3.66 -4.46 7.27
CA PRO A 713 -4.12 -3.64 8.38
C PRO A 713 -3.01 -2.72 8.91
N VAL A 714 -3.38 -1.52 9.36
CA VAL A 714 -2.53 -0.51 9.99
C VAL A 714 -2.16 -0.97 11.43
N TRP A 715 -1.15 -1.82 11.55
CA TRP A 715 -0.89 -2.61 12.77
C TRP A 715 0.06 -1.97 13.79
N TRP A 716 0.85 -0.98 13.39
CA TRP A 716 1.97 -0.44 14.17
C TRP A 716 1.55 0.16 15.53
N ASP A 717 0.32 0.65 15.68
CA ASP A 717 -0.18 1.21 16.95
C ASP A 717 -0.45 0.13 18.01
N LEU A 718 -0.53 -1.14 17.61
CA LEU A 718 -0.61 -2.27 18.53
C LEU A 718 0.69 -2.45 19.33
N LEU A 719 1.84 -2.04 18.78
CA LEU A 719 3.10 -2.05 19.53
C LEU A 719 3.04 -1.10 20.72
N ALA A 720 2.47 0.08 20.54
CA ALA A 720 2.29 1.05 21.63
C ALA A 720 1.33 0.51 22.72
N LEU A 721 0.29 -0.22 22.33
CA LEU A 721 -0.59 -0.90 23.31
C LEU A 721 0.17 -2.00 24.08
N HIS A 722 0.97 -2.81 23.39
CA HIS A 722 1.79 -3.81 24.06
C HIS A 722 2.76 -3.18 25.07
N GLU A 723 3.44 -2.10 24.68
CA GLU A 723 4.35 -1.35 25.56
C GLU A 723 3.62 -0.80 26.81
N LEU A 724 2.38 -0.32 26.65
CA LEU A 724 1.60 0.27 27.75
C LEU A 724 0.95 -0.77 28.67
N THR A 725 0.53 -1.92 28.14
CA THR A 725 -0.26 -2.91 28.91
C THR A 725 0.50 -4.18 29.26
N GLY A 726 1.61 -4.49 28.57
CA GLY A 726 2.31 -5.77 28.67
C GLY A 726 1.53 -6.97 28.11
N ASP A 727 0.37 -6.75 27.49
CA ASP A 727 -0.49 -7.83 26.99
C ASP A 727 0.09 -8.38 25.67
N ALA A 728 0.41 -9.68 25.67
CA ALA A 728 1.00 -10.37 24.52
C ALA A 728 0.06 -10.44 23.31
N ARG A 729 -1.26 -10.29 23.48
CA ARG A 729 -2.21 -10.34 22.36
C ARG A 729 -1.97 -9.23 21.34
N TRP A 730 -1.54 -8.05 21.81
CA TRP A 730 -1.26 -6.92 20.92
C TRP A 730 0.01 -7.15 20.12
N LEU A 731 1.01 -7.77 20.75
CA LEU A 731 2.23 -8.19 20.07
C LEU A 731 1.93 -9.25 19.00
N GLU A 732 1.10 -10.25 19.31
CA GLU A 732 0.69 -11.27 18.33
C GLU A 732 -0.11 -10.70 17.15
N ALA A 733 -1.04 -9.79 17.43
CA ALA A 733 -1.78 -9.08 16.39
C ALA A 733 -0.84 -8.21 15.52
N ALA A 734 0.13 -7.53 16.15
CA ALA A 734 1.17 -6.77 15.44
C ALA A 734 2.02 -7.68 14.54
N ARG A 735 2.41 -8.88 15.01
CA ARG A 735 3.13 -9.89 14.20
C ARG A 735 2.35 -10.28 12.95
N THR A 736 1.05 -10.51 13.06
CA THR A 736 0.20 -10.84 11.90
C THR A 736 0.18 -9.71 10.87
N GLY A 737 -0.05 -8.46 11.32
CA GLY A 737 0.01 -7.30 10.44
C GLY A 737 1.39 -7.09 9.80
N ALA A 738 2.46 -7.29 10.58
CA ALA A 738 3.84 -7.15 10.12
C ALA A 738 4.21 -8.19 9.06
N MET A 739 3.75 -9.45 9.20
CA MET A 739 4.01 -10.47 8.19
C MET A 739 3.25 -10.21 6.88
N LEU A 740 2.09 -9.55 6.94
CA LEU A 740 1.45 -9.02 5.73
C LEU A 740 2.27 -7.88 5.11
N THR A 741 2.91 -7.01 5.91
CA THR A 741 3.89 -6.04 5.37
C THR A 741 5.04 -6.78 4.68
N VAL A 742 5.66 -7.78 5.31
CA VAL A 742 6.76 -8.59 4.75
C VAL A 742 6.37 -9.27 3.45
N ALA A 743 5.11 -9.74 3.33
CA ALA A 743 4.59 -10.33 2.10
C ALA A 743 4.62 -9.36 0.89
N GLY A 744 4.53 -8.05 1.14
CA GLY A 744 4.62 -7.00 0.13
C GLY A 744 6.03 -6.50 -0.15
N LEU A 745 7.04 -6.92 0.62
CA LEU A 745 8.43 -6.54 0.42
C LEU A 745 9.09 -7.50 -0.56
N ARG A 746 9.88 -6.97 -1.49
CA ARG A 746 10.63 -7.80 -2.44
C ARG A 746 11.66 -8.65 -1.72
N SER A 747 11.66 -9.95 -2.01
CA SER A 747 12.73 -10.87 -1.66
C SER A 747 13.64 -11.22 -2.84
N GLN A 748 13.23 -10.83 -4.06
CA GLN A 748 13.94 -11.10 -5.31
C GLN A 748 13.85 -9.92 -6.30
N PRO A 749 14.77 -9.84 -7.29
CA PRO A 749 16.00 -10.63 -7.39
C PRO A 749 16.99 -10.27 -6.27
N ALA A 750 17.56 -11.29 -5.63
CA ALA A 750 18.63 -11.12 -4.67
C ALA A 750 19.98 -10.97 -5.39
N PRO A 751 20.97 -10.26 -4.80
CA PRO A 751 22.32 -10.23 -5.33
C PRO A 751 22.87 -11.64 -5.56
N PRO A 752 23.82 -11.85 -6.50
CA PRO A 752 24.37 -13.15 -6.81
C PRO A 752 24.78 -13.94 -5.56
N ALA A 753 24.26 -15.16 -5.45
CA ALA A 753 24.42 -15.99 -4.25
C ALA A 753 25.90 -16.23 -3.93
N GLY A 754 26.27 -16.01 -2.66
CA GLY A 754 27.66 -16.15 -2.20
C GLY A 754 28.62 -15.03 -2.62
N ASN A 755 28.17 -14.04 -3.41
CA ASN A 755 28.96 -12.89 -3.82
C ASN A 755 28.13 -11.60 -3.85
N LEU A 756 27.83 -11.04 -2.68
CA LEU A 756 27.15 -9.74 -2.55
C LEU A 756 27.88 -8.62 -3.31
N ALA A 757 29.22 -8.69 -3.35
CA ALA A 757 30.09 -7.73 -4.02
C ALA A 757 30.28 -7.99 -5.51
N ALA A 758 29.49 -8.90 -6.10
CA ALA A 758 29.52 -9.15 -7.54
C ALA A 758 29.34 -7.82 -8.29
N PRO A 759 30.20 -7.52 -9.27
CA PRO A 759 30.10 -6.28 -10.04
C PRO A 759 28.83 -6.28 -10.90
N GLU A 760 28.02 -5.24 -10.74
CA GLU A 760 26.83 -4.96 -11.57
C GLU A 760 27.09 -3.70 -12.40
N LEU A 761 26.97 -3.81 -13.72
CA LEU A 761 27.10 -2.68 -14.64
C LEU A 761 25.78 -1.92 -14.70
N ILE A 762 25.78 -0.66 -14.25
CA ILE A 762 24.59 0.20 -14.29
C ILE A 762 24.77 1.32 -15.31
N HIS A 763 23.63 1.86 -15.75
CA HIS A 763 23.54 2.95 -16.73
C HIS A 763 24.27 2.66 -18.05
N LYS A 764 24.10 1.43 -18.55
CA LYS A 764 24.79 0.93 -19.73
C LYS A 764 24.65 1.88 -20.93
N GLY A 765 25.77 2.22 -21.57
CA GLY A 765 25.83 3.17 -22.68
C GLY A 765 25.66 4.64 -22.28
N ASN A 766 25.88 4.99 -21.00
CA ASN A 766 25.57 6.30 -20.42
C ASN A 766 24.07 6.64 -20.54
N ASP A 767 23.21 5.64 -20.39
CA ASP A 767 21.76 5.78 -20.50
C ASP A 767 21.04 5.19 -19.28
N PHE A 768 20.11 5.97 -18.74
CA PHE A 768 19.17 5.53 -17.73
C PHE A 768 17.93 6.43 -17.75
N ILE A 769 16.83 5.88 -18.25
CA ILE A 769 15.56 6.60 -18.42
C ILE A 769 14.92 6.90 -17.06
N GLY A 770 14.87 5.88 -16.18
CA GLY A 770 14.14 5.97 -14.91
C GLY A 770 12.66 6.33 -15.10
N ASN A 771 12.14 7.20 -14.24
CA ASN A 771 10.86 7.87 -14.44
C ASN A 771 11.09 9.16 -15.23
N THR A 772 10.21 9.48 -16.19
CA THR A 772 10.32 10.65 -17.08
C THR A 772 9.08 11.52 -17.09
N HIS A 773 8.06 11.20 -16.28
CA HIS A 773 6.83 11.99 -16.25
C HIS A 773 7.13 13.43 -15.83
N LEU A 774 6.60 14.40 -16.58
CA LEU A 774 6.69 15.82 -16.24
C LEU A 774 5.56 16.16 -15.27
N TRP A 775 5.95 16.47 -14.04
CA TRP A 775 5.04 16.87 -12.98
C TRP A 775 4.93 18.39 -12.88
N TRP A 776 4.18 18.89 -11.91
CA TRP A 776 4.01 20.31 -11.67
C TRP A 776 5.04 20.86 -10.67
N ARG A 777 5.59 22.01 -11.01
CA ARG A 777 6.32 22.89 -10.09
C ARG A 777 5.58 24.22 -10.02
N GLY A 778 4.82 24.40 -8.94
CA GLY A 778 3.79 25.42 -8.90
C GLY A 778 2.82 25.20 -10.08
N GLY A 779 2.64 26.19 -10.95
CA GLY A 779 1.74 26.11 -12.10
C GLY A 779 2.37 25.61 -13.42
N LYS A 780 3.63 25.15 -13.43
CA LYS A 780 4.36 24.83 -14.66
C LYS A 780 4.86 23.38 -14.69
N PRO A 781 4.83 22.68 -15.83
CA PRO A 781 5.49 21.39 -15.98
C PRO A 781 6.99 21.51 -15.71
N PHE A 782 7.54 20.58 -14.93
CA PHE A 782 8.94 20.59 -14.50
C PHE A 782 9.43 19.19 -14.15
N ARG A 783 10.73 18.96 -14.38
CA ARG A 783 11.49 17.84 -13.85
C ARG A 783 12.96 18.25 -13.78
N LEU A 784 13.61 17.96 -12.66
CA LEU A 784 15.02 18.35 -12.44
C LEU A 784 15.91 17.63 -13.46
N GLY A 785 16.70 18.38 -14.22
CA GLY A 785 17.55 17.83 -15.28
C GLY A 785 16.82 17.50 -16.59
N TRP A 786 15.59 17.99 -16.81
CA TRP A 786 14.86 17.81 -18.07
C TRP A 786 14.95 19.05 -18.99
N PRO A 787 15.08 18.88 -20.34
CA PRO A 787 15.27 17.63 -21.05
C PRO A 787 16.63 16.99 -20.73
N ARG A 788 16.67 15.66 -20.76
CA ARG A 788 17.88 14.87 -20.52
C ARG A 788 19.00 15.28 -21.47
N GLN A 789 20.22 15.31 -20.96
CA GLN A 789 21.43 15.67 -21.72
C GLN A 789 22.36 14.46 -21.86
N PRO A 790 23.03 14.26 -23.00
CA PRO A 790 24.03 13.21 -23.12
C PRO A 790 25.08 13.28 -22.00
N GLY A 791 25.29 12.16 -21.30
CA GLY A 791 26.26 12.07 -20.20
C GLY A 791 25.78 12.63 -18.86
N ASP A 792 24.50 12.99 -18.72
CA ASP A 792 23.91 13.36 -17.42
C ASP A 792 23.83 12.16 -16.44
N VAL A 793 23.98 10.95 -16.96
CA VAL A 793 24.20 9.70 -16.23
C VAL A 793 25.34 8.95 -16.92
N LEU A 794 26.23 8.36 -16.12
CA LEU A 794 27.42 7.67 -16.61
C LEU A 794 27.36 6.17 -16.31
N GLU A 795 27.75 5.38 -17.31
CA GLU A 795 27.98 3.94 -17.16
C GLU A 795 29.12 3.71 -16.18
N HIS A 796 28.88 2.86 -15.19
CA HIS A 796 29.90 2.40 -14.26
C HIS A 796 29.44 1.14 -13.53
N THR A 797 30.36 0.53 -12.79
CA THR A 797 30.10 -0.70 -12.04
C THR A 797 29.92 -0.42 -10.56
N VAL A 798 28.92 -1.03 -9.95
CA VAL A 798 28.67 -1.02 -8.50
C VAL A 798 28.55 -2.46 -7.98
N PRO A 799 28.85 -2.73 -6.69
CA PRO A 799 28.45 -3.98 -6.07
C PRO A 799 26.94 -4.24 -6.18
N ALA A 800 26.53 -5.43 -6.62
CA ALA A 800 25.13 -5.81 -6.85
C ALA A 800 24.21 -5.52 -5.65
N TRP A 801 24.71 -5.72 -4.43
CA TRP A 801 23.93 -5.44 -3.21
C TRP A 801 23.47 -3.97 -3.10
N ILE A 802 24.21 -3.01 -3.66
CA ILE A 802 23.91 -1.57 -3.59
C ILE A 802 22.55 -1.29 -4.26
N VAL A 803 22.35 -1.84 -5.46
CA VAL A 803 21.18 -1.58 -6.33
C VAL A 803 20.07 -2.63 -6.18
N SER A 804 20.25 -3.61 -5.31
CA SER A 804 19.26 -4.65 -5.01
C SER A 804 17.89 -4.08 -4.60
N PRO A 805 16.77 -4.57 -5.19
CA PRO A 805 15.42 -4.17 -4.84
C PRO A 805 14.89 -4.86 -3.58
N VAL A 806 15.62 -5.82 -3.01
CA VAL A 806 15.18 -6.56 -1.82
C VAL A 806 14.88 -5.62 -0.67
N GLY A 807 13.72 -5.78 -0.03
CA GLY A 807 13.21 -4.91 1.04
C GLY A 807 12.44 -3.68 0.57
N LEU A 808 12.40 -3.39 -0.74
CA LEU A 808 11.50 -2.36 -1.29
C LEU A 808 10.08 -2.89 -1.39
N SER A 809 9.11 -1.99 -1.26
CA SER A 809 7.67 -2.28 -1.36
C SER A 809 7.07 -1.64 -2.61
N LEU A 810 5.74 -1.71 -2.69
CA LEU A 810 4.89 -1.07 -3.68
C LEU A 810 3.92 -0.08 -3.03
N GLU A 811 3.43 0.86 -3.84
CA GLU A 811 2.35 1.76 -3.45
C GLU A 811 0.98 1.11 -3.72
N GLN A 812 0.71 0.81 -4.99
CA GLN A 812 -0.45 0.07 -5.47
C GLN A 812 0.04 -1.00 -6.45
N PRO A 813 -0.61 -2.17 -6.56
CA PRO A 813 -0.23 -3.15 -7.58
C PRO A 813 -0.32 -2.59 -9.03
N SER A 814 -1.17 -1.59 -9.27
CA SER A 814 -1.26 -0.84 -10.54
C SER A 814 0.01 -0.07 -10.89
N THR A 815 0.78 0.39 -9.90
CA THR A 815 1.91 1.30 -10.15
C THR A 815 3.12 0.57 -10.72
N PHE A 816 3.18 -0.76 -10.62
CA PHE A 816 4.16 -1.54 -11.38
C PHE A 816 4.10 -1.21 -12.87
N PHE A 817 2.90 -1.04 -13.43
CA PHE A 817 2.66 -0.79 -14.85
C PHE A 817 2.53 0.70 -15.19
N ALA A 818 2.64 1.60 -14.20
CA ALA A 818 2.59 3.03 -14.45
C ALA A 818 3.75 3.44 -15.37
N GLY A 819 3.42 4.05 -16.50
CA GLY A 819 4.41 4.45 -17.51
C GLY A 819 4.92 3.31 -18.39
N ALA A 820 4.41 2.08 -18.29
CA ALA A 820 4.72 1.02 -19.24
C ALA A 820 3.72 1.02 -20.42
N SER A 821 4.15 1.44 -21.61
CA SER A 821 3.36 1.34 -22.83
C SER A 821 3.40 -0.10 -23.39
N ARG A 822 2.40 -0.47 -24.21
CA ARG A 822 2.41 -1.75 -24.93
C ARG A 822 3.67 -1.83 -25.81
N GLY A 823 4.66 -2.61 -25.39
CA GLY A 823 5.89 -2.88 -26.15
C GLY A 823 7.19 -2.45 -25.45
N GLU A 824 7.12 -1.64 -24.40
CA GLU A 824 8.28 -1.13 -23.67
C GLU A 824 8.83 -2.18 -22.68
N THR A 825 10.15 -2.34 -22.63
CA THR A 825 10.87 -3.19 -21.67
C THR A 825 11.25 -2.44 -20.39
N GLU A 826 10.57 -1.34 -20.12
CA GLU A 826 10.91 -0.49 -19.00
C GLU A 826 10.58 -1.17 -17.65
N GLY A 827 11.42 -0.92 -16.65
CA GLY A 827 11.32 -1.56 -15.34
C GLY A 827 10.00 -1.27 -14.62
N PHE A 828 9.57 -2.20 -13.78
CA PHE A 828 8.46 -1.96 -12.86
C PHE A 828 8.83 -0.97 -11.76
N GLN A 829 7.88 -0.13 -11.35
CA GLN A 829 8.10 0.85 -10.29
C GLN A 829 7.99 0.22 -8.90
N THR A 830 8.94 0.53 -8.03
CA THR A 830 8.92 0.23 -6.59
C THR A 830 9.07 1.51 -5.79
N ILE A 831 8.60 1.55 -4.53
CA ILE A 831 8.69 2.78 -3.72
C ILE A 831 9.90 2.77 -2.78
N LEU A 832 10.49 3.96 -2.57
CA LEU A 832 11.54 4.23 -1.59
C LEU A 832 10.99 4.74 -0.23
N MET A 833 9.66 4.82 -0.10
CA MET A 833 8.97 5.30 1.10
C MET A 833 8.72 4.16 2.08
N SER A 834 9.76 3.78 2.82
CA SER A 834 9.79 2.61 3.70
C SER A 834 9.30 2.90 5.13
N SER A 835 8.14 3.55 5.29
CA SER A 835 7.64 4.04 6.59
C SER A 835 7.50 2.96 7.68
N TRP A 836 7.38 1.68 7.31
CA TRP A 836 7.23 0.55 8.24
C TRP A 836 8.54 0.09 8.91
N THR A 837 9.72 0.48 8.40
CA THR A 837 11.00 -0.08 8.85
C THR A 837 11.29 0.15 10.35
N PRO A 838 10.95 1.29 10.98
CA PRO A 838 11.17 1.46 12.42
C PRO A 838 10.27 0.53 13.26
N SER A 839 9.03 0.32 12.83
CA SER A 839 8.08 -0.59 13.51
C SER A 839 8.50 -2.05 13.39
N LEU A 840 9.01 -2.48 12.24
CA LEU A 840 9.60 -3.80 12.08
C LEU A 840 10.84 -3.98 12.98
N LEU A 841 11.67 -2.94 13.12
CA LEU A 841 12.83 -2.99 14.01
C LEU A 841 12.42 -3.14 15.50
N ARG A 842 11.38 -2.42 15.94
CA ARG A 842 10.80 -2.58 17.28
C ARG A 842 10.21 -3.97 17.49
N LEU A 843 9.56 -4.52 16.47
CA LEU A 843 9.05 -5.88 16.53
C LEU A 843 10.18 -6.90 16.68
N HIS A 844 11.32 -6.71 16.00
CA HIS A 844 12.52 -7.50 16.24
C HIS A 844 13.05 -7.34 17.68
N ALA A 845 13.05 -6.13 18.24
CA ALA A 845 13.47 -5.90 19.62
C ALA A 845 12.65 -6.74 20.62
N LEU A 846 11.34 -6.84 20.38
CA LEU A 846 10.38 -7.55 21.24
C LEU A 846 10.37 -9.08 21.01
N THR A 847 10.50 -9.53 19.76
CA THR A 847 10.34 -10.96 19.40
C THR A 847 11.65 -11.70 19.19
N ARG A 848 12.74 -10.96 18.94
CA ARG A 848 14.05 -11.47 18.50
C ARG A 848 14.03 -12.23 17.17
N ASP A 849 12.92 -12.18 16.43
CA ASP A 849 12.83 -12.81 15.12
C ASP A 849 13.63 -11.99 14.08
N PRO A 850 14.66 -12.59 13.44
CA PRO A 850 15.49 -11.86 12.48
C PRO A 850 14.73 -11.45 11.21
N VAL A 851 13.56 -12.02 10.88
CA VAL A 851 12.84 -11.68 9.64
C VAL A 851 12.47 -10.20 9.61
N TYR A 852 12.08 -9.65 10.76
CA TYR A 852 11.70 -8.26 10.88
C TYR A 852 12.92 -7.34 10.77
N ARG A 853 14.05 -7.69 11.42
CA ARG A 853 15.31 -6.94 11.30
C ARG A 853 15.80 -6.93 9.86
N ASP A 854 15.88 -8.09 9.23
CA ASP A 854 16.44 -8.25 7.89
C ASP A 854 15.57 -7.51 6.87
N SER A 855 14.24 -7.64 6.97
CA SER A 855 13.29 -6.90 6.14
C SER A 855 13.41 -5.38 6.34
N ALA A 856 13.51 -4.93 7.59
CA ALA A 856 13.61 -3.50 7.90
C ALA A 856 14.90 -2.88 7.37
N ARG A 857 16.05 -3.51 7.64
CA ARG A 857 17.37 -3.03 7.22
C ARG A 857 17.50 -3.00 5.71
N ASN A 858 17.00 -4.04 5.02
CA ASN A 858 16.96 -4.06 3.56
C ASN A 858 16.09 -2.94 2.96
N GLY A 859 15.09 -2.45 3.69
CA GLY A 859 14.21 -1.35 3.27
C GLY A 859 14.77 0.07 3.44
N ILE A 860 15.84 0.27 4.21
CA ILE A 860 16.32 1.62 4.57
C ILE A 860 17.84 1.83 4.48
N VAL A 861 18.66 0.89 4.96
CA VAL A 861 20.10 1.11 5.15
C VAL A 861 20.80 1.25 3.79
N GLY A 862 21.60 2.31 3.62
CA GLY A 862 22.38 2.52 2.39
C GLY A 862 21.54 2.72 1.12
N ARG A 863 20.32 3.27 1.23
CA ARG A 863 19.44 3.54 0.07
C ARG A 863 19.45 5.00 -0.39
N PHE A 864 19.84 5.91 0.49
CA PHE A 864 19.75 7.34 0.23
C PHE A 864 20.77 8.14 1.04
N GLY A 865 21.24 9.26 0.48
CA GLY A 865 22.10 10.22 1.17
C GLY A 865 21.40 11.55 1.52
N ASN A 866 20.21 11.76 0.96
CA ASN A 866 19.28 12.86 1.19
C ASN A 866 17.89 12.36 0.72
N TYR A 867 16.89 13.22 0.50
CA TYR A 867 15.61 12.78 -0.06
C TYR A 867 15.80 12.14 -1.45
N PRO A 868 15.44 10.86 -1.65
CA PRO A 868 15.79 10.11 -2.85
C PRO A 868 14.72 10.16 -3.95
N GLY A 869 13.68 10.99 -3.81
CA GLY A 869 12.46 10.90 -4.59
C GLY A 869 11.57 9.73 -4.13
N TYR A 870 10.72 9.21 -5.02
CA TYR A 870 9.64 8.30 -4.61
C TYR A 870 9.66 6.93 -5.29
N TYR A 871 9.72 6.88 -6.62
CA TYR A 871 9.67 5.64 -7.41
C TYR A 871 11.04 5.24 -7.94
N LEU A 872 11.45 3.99 -7.73
CA LEU A 872 12.63 3.39 -8.35
C LEU A 872 12.21 2.43 -9.48
N ARG A 873 12.86 2.53 -10.65
CA ARG A 873 12.47 1.82 -11.89
C ARG A 873 13.58 0.98 -12.52
N GLY A 874 14.68 0.78 -11.83
CA GLY A 874 15.85 0.10 -12.38
C GLY A 874 17.01 0.15 -11.42
N PHE A 875 18.10 -0.55 -11.76
CA PHE A 875 19.35 -0.46 -11.03
C PHE A 875 19.97 0.93 -11.24
N THR A 876 20.05 1.71 -10.16
CA THR A 876 20.71 3.02 -10.12
C THR A 876 21.14 3.33 -8.69
N ASP A 877 22.27 4.02 -8.57
CA ASP A 877 22.87 4.49 -7.32
C ASP A 877 22.65 5.99 -7.08
N LEU A 878 22.16 6.74 -8.07
CA LEU A 878 22.00 8.20 -8.02
C LEU A 878 21.34 8.72 -6.73
N PRO A 879 20.25 8.11 -6.20
CA PRO A 879 19.59 8.61 -4.99
C PRO A 879 20.42 8.48 -3.70
N GLN A 880 21.53 7.72 -3.73
CA GLN A 880 22.44 7.58 -2.59
C GLN A 880 23.33 8.80 -2.40
N SER A 881 23.46 9.65 -3.42
CA SER A 881 24.19 10.90 -3.30
C SER A 881 23.39 11.95 -2.53
N ALA A 882 24.05 12.63 -1.58
CA ALA A 882 23.45 13.76 -0.88
C ALA A 882 23.07 14.94 -1.81
N ARG A 883 23.66 14.99 -3.01
CA ARG A 883 23.45 16.04 -4.02
C ARG A 883 22.30 15.73 -4.99
N TYR A 884 21.76 14.52 -4.97
CA TYR A 884 20.71 14.08 -5.90
C TYR A 884 19.52 15.04 -6.00
N PRO A 885 18.86 15.49 -4.90
CA PRO A 885 17.69 16.38 -5.01
C PRO A 885 18.02 17.79 -5.49
N TYR A 886 19.29 18.17 -5.58
CA TYR A 886 19.74 19.49 -6.07
C TYR A 886 20.25 19.46 -7.52
N LYS A 887 20.85 18.34 -7.93
CA LYS A 887 21.54 18.23 -9.22
C LYS A 887 20.80 17.32 -10.20
N GLY A 888 20.10 16.30 -9.71
CA GLY A 888 19.49 15.29 -10.55
C GLY A 888 20.50 14.53 -11.41
N PRO A 889 20.11 14.07 -12.61
CA PRO A 889 18.76 14.22 -13.16
C PRO A 889 17.73 13.42 -12.35
N ASP A 890 16.52 13.96 -12.22
CA ASP A 890 15.46 13.28 -11.50
C ASP A 890 15.00 12.04 -12.28
N VAL A 891 15.36 10.87 -11.78
CA VAL A 891 15.00 9.56 -12.33
C VAL A 891 14.01 8.80 -11.44
N THR A 892 13.66 9.37 -10.28
CA THR A 892 12.80 8.72 -9.27
C THR A 892 11.49 9.44 -8.98
N SER A 893 11.28 10.59 -9.62
CA SER A 893 10.24 11.58 -9.31
C SER A 893 10.42 12.18 -7.91
N ILE A 894 10.87 13.43 -7.86
CA ILE A 894 11.01 14.19 -6.62
C ILE A 894 9.64 14.75 -6.21
N TYR A 895 8.98 14.07 -5.26
CA TYR A 895 7.77 14.54 -4.61
C TYR A 895 8.14 15.47 -3.44
N TYR A 896 8.13 16.78 -3.65
CA TYR A 896 8.53 17.75 -2.60
C TYR A 896 7.73 17.59 -1.30
N HIS A 897 6.41 17.41 -1.43
CA HIS A 897 5.54 17.14 -0.28
C HIS A 897 5.76 15.75 0.35
N HIS A 898 6.62 14.88 -0.19
CA HIS A 898 7.05 13.63 0.45
C HIS A 898 8.40 13.76 1.17
N ILE A 899 9.06 14.93 1.14
CA ILE A 899 10.27 15.18 1.95
C ILE A 899 9.98 14.99 3.45
N PRO A 900 8.92 15.60 4.05
CA PRO A 900 8.63 15.42 5.47
C PRO A 900 8.34 13.96 5.90
N PRO A 901 7.52 13.15 5.21
CA PRO A 901 7.28 11.76 5.63
C PRO A 901 8.52 10.88 5.46
N HIS A 902 9.37 11.15 4.46
CA HIS A 902 10.66 10.46 4.35
C HIS A 902 11.55 10.78 5.54
N LEU A 903 11.59 12.04 5.97
CA LEU A 903 12.28 12.45 7.17
C LEU A 903 11.71 11.78 8.43
N ALA A 904 10.38 11.67 8.53
CA ALA A 904 9.70 11.10 9.69
C ALA A 904 10.20 9.67 10.01
N PHE A 905 10.19 8.77 9.02
CA PHE A 905 10.67 7.40 9.26
C PHE A 905 12.19 7.33 9.39
N THR A 906 12.94 8.25 8.77
CA THR A 906 14.41 8.34 8.91
C THR A 906 14.80 8.69 10.35
N LEU A 907 14.11 9.66 10.96
CA LEU A 907 14.32 10.00 12.37
C LEU A 907 13.86 8.86 13.28
N ASP A 908 12.68 8.30 13.03
CA ASP A 908 12.13 7.19 13.81
C ASP A 908 13.07 5.97 13.83
N TRP A 909 13.71 5.65 12.70
CA TRP A 909 14.74 4.63 12.60
C TRP A 909 15.90 4.87 13.57
N LEU A 910 16.48 6.09 13.58
CA LEU A 910 17.64 6.41 14.43
C LEU A 910 17.34 6.20 15.92
N PHE A 911 16.15 6.60 16.37
CA PHE A 911 15.74 6.41 17.76
C PHE A 911 15.38 4.96 18.07
N ALA A 912 14.75 4.24 17.13
CA ALA A 912 14.49 2.80 17.27
C ALA A 912 15.80 1.99 17.36
N GLU A 913 16.84 2.36 16.60
CA GLU A 913 18.16 1.74 16.70
C GLU A 913 18.83 2.00 18.05
N ALA A 914 18.75 3.24 18.55
CA ALA A 914 19.34 3.59 19.83
C ALA A 914 18.71 2.76 20.96
N GLU A 915 17.38 2.70 21.00
CA GLU A 915 16.63 1.91 21.99
C GLU A 915 16.94 0.40 21.87
N LEU A 916 16.94 -0.15 20.65
CA LEU A 916 17.25 -1.56 20.42
C LEU A 916 18.67 -1.93 20.89
N ARG A 917 19.66 -1.13 20.48
CA ARG A 917 21.08 -1.45 20.71
C ARG A 917 21.46 -1.25 22.17
N SER A 918 20.81 -0.32 22.88
CA SER A 918 21.06 -0.08 24.31
C SER A 918 20.29 -1.01 25.24
N GLY A 919 19.54 -1.98 24.71
CA GLY A 919 18.67 -2.83 25.53
C GLY A 919 17.57 -2.07 26.27
N GLY A 920 17.17 -0.90 25.77
CA GLY A 920 16.17 -0.04 26.40
C GLY A 920 16.70 0.94 27.46
N GLU A 921 18.02 1.05 27.67
CA GLU A 921 18.62 2.10 28.53
C GLU A 921 18.55 3.52 27.94
N ILE A 922 18.19 3.65 26.66
CA ILE A 922 17.91 4.92 25.99
C ILE A 922 16.45 4.89 25.58
N LYS A 923 15.65 5.80 26.15
CA LYS A 923 14.22 5.95 25.83
C LYS A 923 13.84 7.42 25.81
N PHE A 924 13.32 7.87 24.68
CA PHE A 924 12.79 9.22 24.56
C PHE A 924 11.27 9.20 24.40
N PRO A 925 10.55 10.18 24.99
CA PRO A 925 9.15 10.38 24.69
C PRO A 925 8.98 10.67 23.21
N TRP A 926 7.82 10.31 22.70
CA TRP A 926 7.49 10.47 21.30
C TRP A 926 6.03 10.84 21.14
N ALA A 927 5.74 11.46 19.99
CA ALA A 927 4.39 11.63 19.50
C ALA A 927 4.21 10.90 18.17
N GLN A 928 2.98 10.80 17.70
CA GLN A 928 2.66 10.07 16.49
C GLN A 928 2.34 11.02 15.34
N GLN A 929 3.11 10.91 14.26
CA GLN A 929 2.73 11.48 12.98
C GLN A 929 1.82 10.50 12.25
N ALA A 930 0.62 10.93 11.87
CA ALA A 930 -0.35 10.19 11.06
C ALA A 930 -1.30 11.15 10.33
N GLY A 931 -2.07 10.67 9.35
CA GLY A 931 -3.13 11.46 8.71
C GLY A 931 -3.06 11.55 7.18
N TYR A 932 -1.95 11.14 6.57
CA TYR A 932 -1.75 11.16 5.12
C TYR A 932 -1.25 9.80 4.63
N VAL A 933 -2.08 9.09 3.86
CA VAL A 933 -1.87 7.70 3.42
C VAL A 933 -1.36 6.79 4.57
N TRP A 934 -0.44 5.86 4.32
CA TRP A 934 0.18 5.02 5.36
C TRP A 934 1.36 5.66 6.08
N PHE A 935 1.63 6.96 5.89
CA PHE A 935 2.78 7.63 6.52
C PHE A 935 2.53 7.81 8.00
N ASN A 936 2.99 6.82 8.77
CA ASN A 936 2.78 6.73 10.21
C ASN A 936 4.09 6.38 10.92
N ASN A 937 4.61 7.31 11.71
CA ASN A 937 5.90 7.19 12.37
C ASN A 937 5.91 7.91 13.71
N ARG A 938 6.80 7.47 14.61
CA ARG A 938 7.08 8.20 15.85
C ARG A 938 7.92 9.44 15.51
N VAL A 939 7.57 10.57 16.10
CA VAL A 939 8.30 11.85 15.99
C VAL A 939 8.81 12.27 17.36
N PHE A 940 10.04 12.78 17.39
CA PHE A 940 10.82 13.02 18.60
C PHE A 940 11.19 14.49 18.75
N GLY A 941 11.73 14.86 19.91
CA GLY A 941 12.15 16.23 20.25
C GLY A 941 11.61 16.71 21.58
N GLN A 942 10.67 15.98 22.18
CA GLN A 942 10.16 16.26 23.52
C GLN A 942 11.25 16.03 24.57
N GLY A 943 11.24 16.83 25.65
CA GLY A 943 12.04 16.54 26.86
C GLY A 943 11.41 15.44 27.71
N GLY A 944 12.11 15.02 28.78
CA GLY A 944 11.60 14.01 29.71
C GLY A 944 11.99 12.57 29.37
N GLY A 945 13.02 12.37 28.55
CA GLY A 945 13.59 11.05 28.27
C GLY A 945 14.55 10.56 29.34
N GLU A 946 15.05 9.36 29.09
CA GLU A 946 16.02 8.67 29.94
C GLU A 946 17.19 8.17 29.09
N ILE A 947 18.40 8.34 29.61
CA ILE A 947 19.64 7.83 29.00
C ILE A 947 20.60 7.33 30.08
N PHE A 948 20.83 6.01 30.12
CA PHE A 948 21.72 5.35 31.08
C PHE A 948 21.41 5.70 32.56
N GLY A 949 20.13 5.80 32.90
CA GLY A 949 19.64 6.16 34.23
C GLY A 949 19.61 7.67 34.53
N GLU A 950 20.06 8.52 33.62
CA GLU A 950 19.84 9.97 33.72
C GLU A 950 18.46 10.34 33.17
N HIS A 951 17.73 11.14 33.92
CA HIS A 951 16.37 11.59 33.57
C HIS A 951 16.36 12.98 32.96
N ASP A 952 15.18 13.44 32.55
CA ASP A 952 14.96 14.74 31.91
C ASP A 952 15.82 14.94 30.64
N ALA A 953 16.15 13.85 29.96
CA ALA A 953 16.95 13.87 28.75
C ALA A 953 16.16 14.45 27.57
N ARG A 954 16.72 15.47 26.90
CA ARG A 954 16.21 16.03 25.65
C ARG A 954 17.00 15.47 24.47
N PRO A 955 16.38 14.76 23.50
CA PRO A 955 17.06 14.27 22.31
C PRO A 955 17.39 15.42 21.34
N LEU A 956 18.53 15.32 20.66
CA LEU A 956 19.07 16.35 19.77
C LEU A 956 19.78 15.74 18.54
N LEU A 957 19.82 16.51 17.45
CA LEU A 957 20.63 16.30 16.25
C LEU A 957 21.29 17.64 15.84
N PRO A 958 22.17 18.21 16.68
CA PRO A 958 22.64 19.58 16.54
C PRO A 958 23.73 19.71 15.46
N HIS A 959 23.98 20.95 15.01
CA HIS A 959 25.03 21.20 14.02
C HIS A 959 26.46 20.93 14.53
N GLY A 960 26.71 21.15 15.82
CA GLY A 960 28.04 21.10 16.43
C GLY A 960 28.64 19.71 16.64
N VAL A 961 28.03 18.63 16.16
CA VAL A 961 28.58 17.27 16.23
C VAL A 961 28.96 16.78 14.84
N THR A 962 30.20 16.31 14.69
CA THR A 962 30.71 15.68 13.47
C THR A 962 31.28 14.30 13.78
N VAL A 963 30.94 13.33 12.93
CA VAL A 963 31.46 11.96 12.93
C VAL A 963 31.95 11.66 11.51
N ASP A 964 33.18 11.15 11.37
CA ASP A 964 33.89 11.03 10.09
C ASP A 964 33.64 9.75 9.32
N ASP A 965 32.89 8.80 9.89
CA ASP A 965 32.61 7.49 9.28
C ASP A 965 31.13 7.36 8.84
N PRO A 966 30.82 7.14 7.55
CA PRO A 966 29.45 6.95 7.07
C PRO A 966 28.80 5.66 7.59
N GLY A 967 29.59 4.68 8.07
CA GLY A 967 29.11 3.47 8.74
C GLY A 967 28.59 3.72 10.16
N LEU A 968 28.80 4.91 10.72
CA LEU A 968 28.36 5.27 12.06
C LEU A 968 27.18 6.26 12.02
N ASN A 969 26.01 5.78 12.44
CA ASN A 969 24.90 6.63 12.83
C ASN A 969 25.19 7.24 14.20
N TRP A 970 24.57 8.37 14.50
CA TRP A 970 24.58 8.93 15.84
C TRP A 970 23.32 9.72 16.17
N ILE A 971 23.00 9.77 17.46
CA ILE A 971 22.06 10.72 18.05
C ILE A 971 22.74 11.42 19.24
N ALA A 972 22.26 12.60 19.62
CA ALA A 972 22.71 13.29 20.82
C ALA A 972 21.57 13.46 21.82
N ALA A 973 21.92 13.71 23.08
CA ALA A 973 20.96 14.09 24.09
C ALA A 973 21.58 15.03 25.12
N ARG A 974 20.75 15.84 25.77
CA ARG A 974 21.17 16.68 26.90
C ARG A 974 20.36 16.33 28.14
N THR A 975 21.04 16.07 29.23
CA THR A 975 20.50 15.93 30.59
C THR A 975 20.97 17.13 31.41
N PRO A 976 20.44 17.33 32.65
CA PRO A 976 20.99 18.32 33.56
C PRO A 976 22.50 18.11 33.86
N GLU A 977 22.97 16.86 33.80
CA GLU A 977 24.34 16.48 34.16
C GLU A 977 25.30 16.47 32.97
N ARG A 978 24.84 16.03 31.79
CA ARG A 978 25.73 15.69 30.66
C ARG A 978 25.15 16.03 29.29
N PHE A 979 26.06 16.21 28.34
CA PHE A 979 25.76 16.11 26.92
C PHE A 979 26.22 14.74 26.42
N TRP A 980 25.33 14.00 25.79
CA TRP A 980 25.57 12.65 25.30
C TRP A 980 25.67 12.62 23.78
N VAL A 981 26.63 11.86 23.25
CA VAL A 981 26.69 11.44 21.85
C VAL A 981 26.67 9.92 21.80
N VAL A 982 25.65 9.34 21.17
CA VAL A 982 25.46 7.89 21.04
C VAL A 982 25.80 7.48 19.61
N LEU A 983 26.90 6.76 19.43
CA LEU A 983 27.37 6.22 18.16
C LEU A 983 26.80 4.82 17.96
N MET A 984 26.27 4.54 16.78
CA MET A 984 25.64 3.27 16.41
C MET A 984 26.25 2.76 15.11
N ASN A 985 26.86 1.58 15.16
CA ASN A 985 27.58 1.03 14.01
C ASN A 985 26.66 0.25 13.07
N ASP A 986 26.42 0.82 11.91
CA ASP A 986 25.54 0.28 10.88
C ASP A 986 26.29 -0.54 9.82
N ALA A 987 27.58 -0.81 10.04
CA ALA A 987 28.40 -1.76 9.30
C ALA A 987 28.43 -3.14 9.98
N SER A 988 28.92 -4.14 9.24
CA SER A 988 29.10 -5.53 9.70
C SER A 988 30.46 -5.78 10.36
N ASP A 989 31.35 -4.81 10.29
CA ASP A 989 32.69 -4.75 10.89
C ASP A 989 32.77 -3.67 11.96
N ALA A 990 33.79 -3.74 12.82
CA ALA A 990 34.01 -2.77 13.87
C ALA A 990 34.55 -1.46 13.26
N ARG A 991 34.02 -0.31 13.66
CA ARG A 991 34.33 0.98 13.01
C ARG A 991 35.04 1.94 13.97
N PRO A 992 36.21 2.50 13.61
CA PRO A 992 36.82 3.55 14.40
C PRO A 992 35.95 4.81 14.34
N ALA A 993 35.87 5.54 15.45
CA ALA A 993 35.05 6.75 15.52
C ALA A 993 35.89 7.97 15.91
N ARG A 994 35.93 9.00 15.05
CA ARG A 994 36.42 10.33 15.42
C ARG A 994 35.24 11.26 15.60
N VAL A 995 34.98 11.62 16.86
CA VAL A 995 33.93 12.59 17.22
C VAL A 995 34.57 13.95 17.45
N GLN A 996 34.05 14.96 16.76
CA GLN A 996 34.43 16.37 16.96
C GLN A 996 33.22 17.17 17.41
N LEU A 997 33.41 17.98 18.45
CA LEU A 997 32.37 18.83 19.04
C LEU A 997 32.70 20.30 18.84
N ASP A 998 31.71 21.12 18.51
CA ASP A 998 31.77 22.56 18.76
C ASP A 998 31.41 22.81 20.24
N ALA A 999 32.43 22.89 21.08
CA ALA A 999 32.24 22.95 22.53
C ALA A 999 31.43 24.18 22.98
N ALA A 1000 31.58 25.31 22.28
CA ALA A 1000 30.87 26.54 22.58
C ALA A 1000 29.40 26.44 22.16
N ALA A 1001 29.13 26.00 20.92
CA ALA A 1001 27.76 25.84 20.43
C ALA A 1001 26.99 24.78 21.22
N LEU A 1002 27.67 23.70 21.63
CA LEU A 1002 27.09 22.59 22.39
C LEU A 1002 27.16 22.78 23.91
N ARG A 1003 27.72 23.88 24.43
CA ARG A 1003 27.83 24.12 25.88
C ARG A 1003 28.40 22.91 26.64
N VAL A 1004 29.58 22.45 26.22
CA VAL A 1004 30.34 21.37 26.88
C VAL A 1004 31.71 21.88 27.30
N ASP A 1005 32.24 21.37 28.42
CA ASP A 1005 33.50 21.84 29.01
C ASP A 1005 34.72 21.44 28.18
N THR A 1006 34.74 20.20 27.67
CA THR A 1006 35.91 19.63 27.00
C THR A 1006 35.52 18.74 25.81
N GLN A 1007 36.51 18.44 24.96
CA GLN A 1007 36.38 17.48 23.85
C GLN A 1007 36.49 16.02 24.31
N GLN A 1008 36.88 15.76 25.55
CA GLN A 1008 37.05 14.40 26.07
C GLN A 1008 35.80 13.98 26.84
N PRO A 1009 35.24 12.79 26.56
CA PRO A 1009 34.12 12.29 27.33
C PRO A 1009 34.58 11.89 28.73
N VAL A 1010 33.77 12.22 29.73
CA VAL A 1010 33.96 11.83 31.13
C VAL A 1010 33.36 10.46 31.44
N LEU A 1011 32.52 9.94 30.53
CA LEU A 1011 31.85 8.64 30.66
C LEU A 1011 31.73 7.97 29.30
N VAL A 1012 32.01 6.66 29.25
CA VAL A 1012 31.81 5.85 28.04
C VAL A 1012 31.01 4.59 28.40
N ARG A 1013 29.99 4.30 27.60
CA ARG A 1013 29.16 3.09 27.66
C ARG A 1013 29.25 2.36 26.32
N THR A 1014 29.34 1.04 26.32
CA THR A 1014 29.42 0.23 25.10
C THR A 1014 28.46 -0.94 25.14
N ALA A 1015 27.91 -1.32 23.99
CA ALA A 1015 27.09 -2.52 23.85
C ALA A 1015 27.43 -3.24 22.55
N ALA A 1016 27.70 -4.54 22.67
CA ALA A 1016 27.79 -5.45 21.54
C ALA A 1016 26.39 -5.74 20.98
N PRO A 1017 26.27 -6.19 19.72
CA PRO A 1017 24.99 -6.57 19.15
C PRO A 1017 24.31 -7.67 20.00
N GLY A 1018 23.03 -7.45 20.32
CA GLY A 1018 22.24 -8.37 21.13
C GLY A 1018 22.45 -8.25 22.64
N ALA A 1019 23.30 -7.32 23.12
CA ALA A 1019 23.43 -7.04 24.54
C ALA A 1019 22.10 -6.57 25.15
N SER A 1020 21.82 -6.99 26.38
CA SER A 1020 20.62 -6.59 27.13
C SER A 1020 20.77 -5.24 27.84
N ALA A 1021 22.00 -4.76 27.99
CA ALA A 1021 22.37 -3.48 28.57
C ALA A 1021 23.76 -3.07 28.08
N THR A 1022 24.16 -1.84 28.36
CA THR A 1022 25.49 -1.29 28.08
C THR A 1022 26.43 -1.45 29.27
N GLU A 1023 27.73 -1.55 28.97
CA GLU A 1023 28.79 -1.71 29.97
C GLU A 1023 29.70 -0.46 30.02
N PRO A 1024 30.23 -0.08 31.20
CA PRO A 1024 31.27 0.93 31.30
C PRO A 1024 32.51 0.55 30.47
N ALA A 1025 33.09 1.52 29.76
CA ALA A 1025 34.36 1.34 29.05
C ALA A 1025 35.33 2.50 29.34
N PRO A 1026 36.65 2.29 29.28
CA PRO A 1026 37.61 3.39 29.31
C PRO A 1026 37.55 4.18 28.00
N TRP A 1027 37.69 5.51 28.07
CA TRP A 1027 37.87 6.31 26.88
C TRP A 1027 39.27 6.11 26.27
N THR A 1028 39.33 5.99 24.95
CA THR A 1028 40.59 6.02 24.19
C THR A 1028 40.43 6.94 22.95
N PRO A 1029 41.51 7.62 22.51
CA PRO A 1029 41.50 8.39 21.26
C PRO A 1029 41.24 7.55 19.99
N SER A 1030 41.39 6.23 20.08
CA SER A 1030 41.19 5.24 19.01
C SER A 1030 39.97 4.35 19.26
N LEU A 1031 38.93 4.91 19.88
CA LEU A 1031 37.69 4.18 20.18
C LEU A 1031 37.09 3.55 18.92
N THR A 1032 36.70 2.29 19.05
CA THR A 1032 36.05 1.51 18.00
C THR A 1032 34.64 1.13 18.45
N VAL A 1033 33.65 1.34 17.59
CA VAL A 1033 32.26 0.94 17.83
C VAL A 1033 32.08 -0.51 17.35
N PRO A 1034 31.61 -1.44 18.21
CA PRO A 1034 31.44 -2.84 17.84
C PRO A 1034 30.54 -3.01 16.60
N PRO A 1035 30.74 -4.05 15.76
CA PRO A 1035 29.87 -4.33 14.62
C PRO A 1035 28.41 -4.43 15.08
N ARG A 1036 27.46 -3.74 14.43
CA ARG A 1036 26.04 -3.75 14.84
C ARG A 1036 25.78 -3.35 16.31
N GLY A 1037 26.77 -2.78 17.00
CA GLY A 1037 26.69 -2.37 18.41
C GLY A 1037 26.55 -0.86 18.58
N LEU A 1038 26.77 -0.37 19.80
CA LEU A 1038 26.80 1.06 20.09
C LEU A 1038 27.96 1.44 21.03
N VAL A 1039 28.35 2.71 20.98
CA VAL A 1039 29.15 3.35 22.03
C VAL A 1039 28.55 4.73 22.32
N ALA A 1040 28.27 5.01 23.59
CA ALA A 1040 27.83 6.33 24.03
C ALA A 1040 28.91 7.06 24.82
N LEU A 1041 29.03 8.36 24.54
CA LEU A 1041 30.03 9.27 25.06
C LEU A 1041 29.31 10.38 25.84
N GLY A 1042 29.54 10.44 27.16
CA GLY A 1042 29.02 11.48 28.04
C GLY A 1042 30.07 12.56 28.29
N PHE A 1043 29.73 13.80 27.99
CA PHE A 1043 30.57 14.99 28.16
C PHE A 1043 30.04 15.85 29.31
N ALA A 1044 30.93 16.46 30.08
CA ALA A 1044 30.56 17.42 31.10
C ALA A 1044 29.92 18.66 30.46
N SER A 1045 28.79 19.09 31.01
CA SER A 1045 27.99 20.21 30.51
C SER A 1045 28.40 21.52 31.20
N THR A 1046 28.64 22.58 30.42
CA THR A 1046 28.78 23.95 30.95
C THR A 1046 27.44 24.65 31.15
N ALA A 1047 26.35 24.07 30.63
CA ALA A 1047 25.01 24.60 30.88
C ALA A 1047 24.67 24.44 32.37
N ALA A 1048 24.10 25.48 32.98
CA ALA A 1048 23.63 25.41 34.36
C ALA A 1048 22.71 24.17 34.52
N PRO A 1049 22.86 23.39 35.61
CA PRO A 1049 21.95 22.29 35.94
C PRO A 1049 20.62 22.88 36.43
N GLU A 1050 19.93 23.63 35.57
CA GLU A 1050 18.55 23.99 35.78
C GLU A 1050 17.72 23.03 34.95
N LYS A 1051 16.93 22.21 35.65
CA LYS A 1051 15.81 21.48 35.06
C LYS A 1051 15.11 22.43 34.10
N ALA A 1052 15.07 22.11 32.80
CA ALA A 1052 14.51 23.00 31.79
C ALA A 1052 13.14 23.47 32.28
N ALA A 1053 13.04 24.75 32.68
CA ALA A 1053 11.83 25.25 33.32
C ALA A 1053 10.67 25.05 32.34
N ALA A 1054 9.60 24.42 32.81
CA ALA A 1054 8.43 24.20 31.97
C ALA A 1054 7.97 25.54 31.39
N LEU A 1055 7.76 25.60 30.07
CA LEU A 1055 7.33 26.82 29.41
C LEU A 1055 5.99 27.27 30.03
N PRO A 1056 5.90 28.50 30.57
CA PRO A 1056 4.67 28.91 31.24
C PRO A 1056 3.51 28.98 30.25
N PRO A 1057 2.32 28.46 30.56
CA PRO A 1057 1.24 28.34 29.58
C PRO A 1057 0.81 29.70 29.03
N VAL A 1058 0.45 29.73 27.74
CA VAL A 1058 -0.25 30.87 27.16
C VAL A 1058 -1.59 31.02 27.86
N THR A 1059 -1.83 32.18 28.47
CA THR A 1059 -3.06 32.48 29.23
C THR A 1059 -4.21 32.85 28.31
N ALA A 1060 -3.92 33.37 27.11
CA ALA A 1060 -4.91 33.80 26.14
C ALA A 1060 -5.38 32.61 25.27
N GLY A 1061 -6.69 32.35 25.26
CA GLY A 1061 -7.30 31.47 24.28
C GLY A 1061 -7.33 32.11 22.88
N PRO A 1062 -7.44 31.31 21.79
CA PRO A 1062 -7.67 31.84 20.46
C PRO A 1062 -8.94 32.69 20.41
N ILE A 1063 -8.92 33.78 19.66
CA ILE A 1063 -10.08 34.66 19.48
C ILE A 1063 -10.64 34.55 18.07
N ALA A 1064 -11.95 34.74 17.95
CA ALA A 1064 -12.67 34.85 16.68
C ALA A 1064 -13.55 36.11 16.72
N ALA A 1065 -13.54 36.90 15.64
CA ALA A 1065 -14.37 38.09 15.49
C ALA A 1065 -15.03 38.07 14.10
N ASP A 1066 -16.34 38.23 14.06
CA ASP A 1066 -17.09 38.37 12.81
C ASP A 1066 -16.88 39.78 12.25
N LEU A 1067 -16.32 39.88 11.06
CA LEU A 1067 -16.07 41.11 10.32
C LEU A 1067 -17.13 41.33 9.21
N GLY A 1068 -18.04 40.36 8.99
CA GLY A 1068 -19.03 40.38 7.92
C GLY A 1068 -18.43 40.23 6.51
N GLY A 1069 -19.30 40.12 5.51
CA GLY A 1069 -18.86 40.10 4.11
C GLY A 1069 -18.21 41.43 3.69
N PRO A 1070 -17.07 41.43 2.98
CA PRO A 1070 -16.42 40.30 2.31
C PRO A 1070 -15.27 39.62 3.10
N TRP A 1071 -15.01 40.03 4.34
CA TRP A 1071 -13.86 39.59 5.14
C TRP A 1071 -14.14 38.34 6.00
N GLU A 1072 -15.42 38.06 6.24
CA GLU A 1072 -15.94 36.97 7.08
C GLU A 1072 -15.36 36.99 8.49
N THR A 1073 -14.70 35.94 8.95
CA THR A 1073 -14.24 35.83 10.34
C THR A 1073 -12.74 36.08 10.43
N LEU A 1074 -12.34 36.97 11.34
CA LEU A 1074 -10.97 37.08 11.82
C LEU A 1074 -10.73 36.05 12.92
N HIS A 1075 -9.65 35.29 12.79
CA HIS A 1075 -9.12 34.46 13.86
C HIS A 1075 -7.72 34.92 14.24
N ALA A 1076 -7.40 34.90 15.54
CA ALA A 1076 -6.05 35.19 16.02
C ALA A 1076 -5.62 34.22 17.13
N TRP A 1077 -4.35 33.84 17.07
CA TRP A 1077 -3.68 32.93 18.01
C TRP A 1077 -2.43 33.58 18.57
N ARG A 1078 -2.20 33.31 19.85
CA ARG A 1078 -0.90 33.45 20.49
C ARG A 1078 -0.31 32.05 20.65
N ILE A 1079 0.83 31.79 20.02
CA ILE A 1079 1.44 30.46 19.97
C ILE A 1079 2.80 30.51 20.65
N ARG A 1080 2.97 29.76 21.74
CA ARG A 1080 4.27 29.56 22.39
C ARG A 1080 5.11 28.58 21.58
N SER A 1081 6.29 29.03 21.16
CA SER A 1081 7.29 28.20 20.49
C SER A 1081 8.08 27.35 21.50
N PRO A 1082 8.71 26.24 21.07
CA PRO A 1082 9.56 25.42 21.94
C PRO A 1082 10.84 26.16 22.39
N PHE A 1083 11.15 27.31 21.79
CA PHE A 1083 12.29 28.18 22.13
C PHE A 1083 11.92 29.27 23.16
N GLY A 1084 10.74 29.19 23.78
CA GLY A 1084 10.33 30.11 24.84
C GLY A 1084 9.88 31.50 24.39
N LYS A 1085 9.68 31.71 23.08
CA LYS A 1085 9.14 32.96 22.51
C LYS A 1085 7.73 32.74 21.96
N ASP A 1086 6.90 33.78 21.92
CA ASP A 1086 5.56 33.70 21.35
C ASP A 1086 5.52 34.16 19.88
N SER A 1087 4.50 33.74 19.14
CA SER A 1087 4.06 34.40 17.92
C SER A 1087 2.62 34.92 18.08
N LEU A 1088 2.32 36.01 17.37
CA LEU A 1088 0.96 36.46 17.11
C LEU A 1088 0.63 36.10 15.66
N TYR A 1089 -0.33 35.20 15.44
CA TYR A 1089 -0.80 34.79 14.13
C TYR A 1089 -2.26 35.18 13.93
N LEU A 1090 -2.58 35.76 12.78
CA LEU A 1090 -3.93 36.18 12.39
C LEU A 1090 -4.29 35.62 11.00
N CYS A 1091 -5.54 35.24 10.83
CA CYS A 1091 -6.10 34.75 9.56
C CYS A 1091 -7.53 35.25 9.38
N LEU A 1092 -7.86 35.71 8.17
CA LEU A 1092 -9.24 36.00 7.77
C LEU A 1092 -9.76 34.86 6.88
N THR A 1093 -10.98 34.36 7.14
CA THR A 1093 -11.57 33.28 6.33
C THR A 1093 -12.12 33.78 4.99
N GLY A 1094 -12.49 35.07 4.93
CA GLY A 1094 -13.08 35.68 3.74
C GLY A 1094 -12.10 35.86 2.59
N ARG A 1095 -12.67 35.89 1.40
CA ARG A 1095 -11.96 36.11 0.14
C ARG A 1095 -12.51 37.36 -0.55
N PRO A 1096 -12.16 38.56 -0.08
CA PRO A 1096 -12.56 39.81 -0.73
C PRO A 1096 -11.98 39.92 -2.13
N ALA A 1097 -12.54 40.85 -2.93
CA ALA A 1097 -12.10 41.10 -4.30
C ALA A 1097 -10.60 41.44 -4.39
N GLU A 1098 -9.98 41.08 -5.51
CA GLU A 1098 -8.58 41.39 -5.81
C GLU A 1098 -8.32 42.91 -5.70
N GLY A 1099 -7.18 43.29 -5.14
CA GLY A 1099 -6.84 44.68 -4.79
C GLY A 1099 -7.21 45.07 -3.35
N SER A 1100 -7.92 44.20 -2.60
CA SER A 1100 -8.17 44.42 -1.17
C SER A 1100 -6.90 44.18 -0.34
N LYS A 1101 -6.75 44.92 0.76
CA LYS A 1101 -5.55 44.93 1.61
C LYS A 1101 -5.90 44.87 3.10
N VAL A 1102 -5.11 44.12 3.86
CA VAL A 1102 -5.14 44.06 5.32
C VAL A 1102 -3.84 44.60 5.87
N GLU A 1103 -3.92 45.48 6.85
CA GLU A 1103 -2.77 46.04 7.55
C GLU A 1103 -2.92 45.81 9.06
N LEU A 1104 -1.90 45.20 9.68
CA LEU A 1104 -1.84 44.97 11.12
C LEU A 1104 -1.33 46.22 11.84
N LEU A 1105 -2.17 46.78 12.72
CA LEU A 1105 -1.86 47.92 13.58
C LEU A 1105 -1.58 47.41 14.99
N ILE A 1106 -0.38 47.69 15.52
CA ILE A 1106 0.06 47.23 16.85
C ILE A 1106 0.25 48.43 17.77
N ASP A 1107 -0.35 48.40 18.96
CA ASP A 1107 -0.25 49.51 19.90
C ASP A 1107 1.14 49.60 20.55
N GLY A 1108 1.70 50.81 20.59
CA GLY A 1108 2.95 51.12 21.28
C GLY A 1108 4.21 50.51 20.63
N ALA A 1109 4.18 50.18 19.34
CA ALA A 1109 5.38 49.86 18.57
C ALA A 1109 5.86 51.12 17.81
N PRO A 1110 7.18 51.41 17.72
CA PRO A 1110 7.69 52.34 16.72
C PRO A 1110 7.27 51.84 15.32
N PRO A 1111 7.06 52.73 14.32
CA PRO A 1111 6.64 52.33 12.99
C PRO A 1111 7.79 51.63 12.23
N ALA A 1112 8.13 50.41 12.65
CA ALA A 1112 8.74 49.43 11.79
C ALA A 1112 7.61 48.94 10.88
N THR A 1113 7.66 49.38 9.63
CA THR A 1113 6.77 49.14 8.47
C THR A 1113 5.51 48.32 8.78
N PRO A 1114 4.29 48.89 8.60
CA PRO A 1114 3.05 48.15 8.80
C PRO A 1114 3.10 46.78 8.09
N ARG A 1115 2.69 45.72 8.79
CA ARG A 1115 2.61 44.39 8.16
C ARG A 1115 1.36 44.36 7.30
N VAL A 1116 1.58 44.29 5.99
CA VAL A 1116 0.56 44.41 4.97
C VAL A 1116 0.45 43.10 4.20
N VAL A 1117 -0.78 42.65 3.99
CA VAL A 1117 -1.12 41.59 3.04
C VAL A 1117 -2.12 42.14 2.04
N ASP A 1118 -1.79 42.05 0.75
CA ASP A 1118 -2.53 42.65 -0.35
C ASP A 1118 -3.29 41.62 -1.21
N ARG A 1119 -3.30 40.35 -0.79
CA ARG A 1119 -3.92 39.26 -1.53
C ARG A 1119 -4.21 38.06 -0.64
N PHE A 1120 -5.24 37.31 -1.01
CA PHE A 1120 -5.61 36.06 -0.34
C PHE A 1120 -4.49 34.99 -0.46
N PRO A 1121 -4.24 34.15 0.56
CA PRO A 1121 -4.80 34.20 1.91
C PRO A 1121 -4.37 35.44 2.71
N PHE A 1122 -5.32 36.08 3.41
CA PHE A 1122 -5.05 37.25 4.24
C PHE A 1122 -4.57 36.82 5.64
N GLU A 1123 -3.27 36.57 5.75
CA GLU A 1123 -2.64 36.00 6.93
C GLU A 1123 -1.42 36.80 7.39
N LEU A 1124 -1.34 37.10 8.67
CA LEU A 1124 -0.29 37.93 9.26
C LEU A 1124 0.31 37.22 10.46
N THR A 1125 1.63 37.12 10.52
CA THR A 1125 2.36 36.55 11.66
C THR A 1125 3.37 37.57 12.17
N VAL A 1126 3.52 37.69 13.50
CA VAL A 1126 4.59 38.43 14.17
C VAL A 1126 5.36 37.48 15.08
N TYR A 1127 6.65 37.32 14.82
CA TYR A 1127 7.59 36.58 15.67
C TYR A 1127 8.94 37.31 15.68
N PRO A 1128 9.64 37.34 16.82
CA PRO A 1128 9.17 36.92 18.14
C PRO A 1128 8.22 37.96 18.76
N TRP A 1129 7.29 37.50 19.59
CA TRP A 1129 6.45 38.33 20.46
C TRP A 1129 6.86 38.13 21.93
N PRO A 1130 7.04 39.18 22.74
CA PRO A 1130 7.43 39.03 24.14
C PRO A 1130 6.34 38.34 24.98
N VAL A 1131 6.72 37.30 25.73
CA VAL A 1131 5.81 36.45 26.53
C VAL A 1131 4.97 37.25 27.53
N GLU A 1132 5.57 38.22 28.20
CA GLU A 1132 4.91 39.06 29.20
C GLU A 1132 4.01 40.15 28.59
N ARG A 1133 4.29 40.57 27.34
CA ARG A 1133 3.60 41.70 26.71
C ARG A 1133 2.26 41.24 26.13
N PRO A 1134 1.12 41.85 26.50
CA PRO A 1134 -0.15 41.63 25.81
C PRO A 1134 -0.05 42.00 24.33
N ALA A 1135 -0.61 41.17 23.45
CA ALA A 1135 -0.75 41.48 22.04
C ALA A 1135 -2.03 42.29 21.82
N LYS A 1136 -1.90 43.62 21.85
CA LYS A 1136 -2.96 44.59 21.52
C LYS A 1136 -2.83 45.03 20.07
N PHE A 1137 -3.87 44.82 19.28
CA PHE A 1137 -3.83 45.10 17.86
C PHE A 1137 -5.22 45.44 17.28
N ARG A 1138 -5.18 46.05 16.10
CA ARG A 1138 -6.33 46.29 15.22
C ARG A 1138 -5.95 45.92 13.79
N LEU A 1139 -6.94 45.68 12.94
CA LEU A 1139 -6.73 45.54 11.50
C LEU A 1139 -7.33 46.74 10.78
N ARG A 1140 -6.56 47.34 9.87
CA ARG A 1140 -7.09 48.23 8.84
C ARG A 1140 -7.38 47.38 7.59
N LEU A 1141 -8.66 47.24 7.29
CA LEU A 1141 -9.20 46.51 6.14
C LEU A 1141 -9.48 47.54 5.04
N THR A 1142 -8.92 47.34 3.87
CA THR A 1142 -9.15 48.19 2.69
C THR A 1142 -9.75 47.32 1.60
N THR A 1143 -10.96 47.60 1.16
CA THR A 1143 -11.58 46.89 0.02
C THR A 1143 -11.00 47.39 -1.31
N ALA A 1144 -11.21 46.64 -2.38
CA ALA A 1144 -10.68 46.96 -3.72
C ALA A 1144 -11.10 48.34 -4.26
N ASP A 1145 -12.24 48.89 -3.80
CA ASP A 1145 -12.73 50.24 -4.11
C ASP A 1145 -12.08 51.35 -3.25
N GLY A 1146 -11.16 51.00 -2.36
CA GLY A 1146 -10.44 51.92 -1.49
C GLY A 1146 -11.14 52.24 -0.16
N ARG A 1147 -12.32 51.69 0.12
CA ARG A 1147 -13.00 51.90 1.41
C ARG A 1147 -12.22 51.25 2.55
N GLN A 1148 -11.96 52.02 3.60
CA GLN A 1148 -11.22 51.57 4.77
C GLN A 1148 -12.14 51.34 5.97
N THR A 1149 -11.87 50.29 6.74
CA THR A 1149 -12.52 50.00 8.02
C THR A 1149 -11.46 49.53 9.00
N ILE A 1150 -11.47 50.06 10.22
CA ILE A 1150 -10.57 49.65 11.30
C ILE A 1150 -11.39 48.82 12.27
N THR A 1151 -10.89 47.65 12.66
CA THR A 1151 -11.54 46.80 13.66
C THR A 1151 -11.48 47.41 15.05
N ASP A 1152 -12.33 46.92 15.96
CA ASP A 1152 -12.20 47.19 17.39
C ASP A 1152 -10.83 46.73 17.94
N ASP A 1153 -10.47 47.25 19.11
CA ASP A 1153 -9.25 46.84 19.83
C ASP A 1153 -9.35 45.37 20.25
N LEU A 1154 -8.47 44.53 19.72
CA LEU A 1154 -8.36 43.12 20.06
C LEU A 1154 -7.13 42.90 20.94
N THR A 1155 -7.29 42.06 21.96
CA THR A 1155 -6.20 41.77 22.91
C THR A 1155 -6.09 40.27 23.16
N LEU A 1156 -4.88 39.74 22.96
CA LEU A 1156 -4.45 38.44 23.51
C LEU A 1156 -3.51 38.71 24.68
N SER A 1157 -3.93 38.36 25.89
CA SER A 1157 -3.19 38.61 27.15
C SER A 1157 -1.75 38.08 27.12
N GLY A 1158 -0.86 38.72 27.89
CA GLY A 1158 0.47 38.21 28.22
C GLY A 1158 0.40 37.07 29.23
N THR A 1159 1.44 36.24 29.27
CA THR A 1159 1.66 35.30 30.37
C THR A 1159 2.45 36.06 31.42
N ALA A 1160 1.93 36.19 32.65
CA ALA A 1160 2.62 36.88 33.74
C ALA A 1160 3.81 36.06 34.26
N SER A 1161 4.92 36.73 34.53
CA SER A 1161 6.10 36.16 35.20
C SER A 1161 5.69 35.68 36.59
N ARG A 1162 5.92 34.39 36.88
CA ARG A 1162 5.76 33.84 38.23
C ARG A 1162 6.90 34.24 39.14
#